data_AF-A0A9D2LA63-F1
#
_entry.id   AF-A0A9D2LA63-F1
#
_cell.length_a   1.000
_cell.length_b   1.000
_cell.length_c   1.000
_cell.angle_alpha   90.00
_cell.angle_beta   90.00
_cell.angle_gamma   90.00
#
_symmetry.space_group_name_H-M   'P 1'
#
loop_
_entity.id
_entity.type
_entity.pdbx_description
1 polymer ?
#
loop_
_entity_poly.entity_id
_entity_poly.type
_entity_poly.pdbx_seq_one_letter_code
_entity_poly.pdbx_strand_id
1 'polypeptide(L)'
;MEQNLYDLMDWAGIEELVYSEGANPCRLLGPHMTDQGLLIQTLIPTAVKVEVKLLSTGKTYPMEMADEAGFFAVLIPRKNMTAYALEVTYDNGTTEELRDPYSFASRYTESDLKKFKAGIHYQIYEKMGAHPMTIDGVEGVYFSVWAPCAMRVSVVGDFNLWDGRRHPMERLGDSGIFQLFIPGLKAGEIYKYEVKTQRGEPMLKADPYGHFSELRPNTASVIWDIDHYQWQDQEWMKKRAASHPKEEPMLIYEVHLGSWMRHPLQQDEEGKDISGTEFYHYREIAPLLADYVKQMGYTHVELLPVMEHPLDASWGYQVTGYYAPTSRYGNPDDFMYFMDYMHGRGIGVILDWVPAHFPRDAHGLACFDGTCVYEHQDPRKGSHPHWGTLIYNYGRPEVSNFLIANALFWADKYHADGIRMDAVASMLYLDYGKQDGEWVPNIYGGNENLEAVEFLKHLSSVFKGRKDGAVLIAEESTAWPMVTGKPEDGGLGFDFKWNMGWMNDFTSYMRCDPYFRKYNYGELTFSMLYAYSENFVLVFSHDEVVHGKGSMIGKMPGETLEQKAQNLRTAYGFMTGHPGKKLLFMGQDFAQVDEWNENASLEWNLTEYPVHQQMQDYVKALNHLYLSHPALYEKDYDPEGFQWINCSYDQESMVIFIRRSKKKEETLLFVCNFDNITHEKFRLGVPFAGKYKEILNSDAAEFGGSGMTNSRVKNSKAIEWDELENSIEIRVAPMSCCVFSCTPAEEEKPKKEKKGTKTFAAVKTPEDSGTSEKKDTSARTTKGRTVKERMQKLAEKKDELGKKAAQTVETVQKLASEKVEKLTTKKVEPEKLSTKKVEAEKLSTKKVEPEK
;
A
#
# COMPACT_ATOMS: atom_id res chain seq x y z
N MET A 1 15.26 36.25 -49.46
CA MET A 1 15.14 36.80 -48.10
C MET A 1 15.59 38.25 -48.11
N GLU A 2 14.88 39.17 -47.46
CA GLU A 2 15.35 40.56 -47.30
C GLU A 2 16.69 40.57 -46.53
N GLN A 3 17.66 41.38 -46.95
CA GLN A 3 19.02 41.38 -46.38
C GLN A 3 19.02 41.58 -44.85
N ASN A 4 18.16 42.49 -44.36
CA ASN A 4 18.02 42.77 -42.93
C ASN A 4 17.53 41.56 -42.14
N LEU A 5 16.62 40.76 -42.72
CA LEU A 5 16.15 39.53 -42.08
C LEU A 5 17.24 38.45 -42.12
N TYR A 6 17.93 38.31 -43.26
CA TYR A 6 19.04 37.35 -43.44
C TYR A 6 20.16 37.57 -42.41
N ASP A 7 20.54 38.82 -42.17
CA ASP A 7 21.60 39.18 -41.22
C ASP A 7 21.20 38.93 -39.75
N LEU A 8 19.90 38.76 -39.45
CA LEU A 8 19.38 38.42 -38.13
C LEU A 8 19.24 36.90 -37.89
N MET A 9 19.37 36.07 -38.93
CA MET A 9 19.22 34.62 -38.82
C MET A 9 20.42 33.96 -38.17
N ASP A 10 20.17 33.15 -37.14
CA ASP A 10 21.14 32.21 -36.58
C ASP A 10 21.12 30.91 -37.39
N TRP A 11 21.84 30.89 -38.51
CA TRP A 11 21.86 29.74 -39.44
C TRP A 11 22.26 28.42 -38.78
N ALA A 12 23.21 28.44 -37.84
CA ALA A 12 23.62 27.24 -37.12
C ALA A 12 22.51 26.72 -36.21
N GLY A 13 21.81 27.62 -35.52
CA GLY A 13 20.66 27.24 -34.70
C GLY A 13 19.43 26.82 -35.52
N ILE A 14 19.27 27.35 -36.74
CA ILE A 14 18.23 26.89 -37.68
C ILE A 14 18.51 25.45 -38.10
N GLU A 15 19.75 25.13 -38.51
CA GLU A 15 20.16 23.76 -38.84
C GLU A 15 19.93 22.80 -37.66
N GLU A 16 20.29 23.21 -36.44
CA GLU A 16 20.07 22.45 -35.20
C GLU A 16 18.59 22.08 -35.00
N LEU A 17 17.66 22.99 -35.29
CA LEU A 17 16.22 22.73 -35.19
C LEU A 17 15.69 21.89 -36.36
N VAL A 18 16.13 22.18 -37.58
CA VAL A 18 15.74 21.44 -38.79
C VAL A 18 16.20 19.98 -38.74
N TYR A 19 17.38 19.70 -38.20
CA TYR A 19 17.87 18.35 -37.95
C TYR A 19 17.27 17.69 -36.70
N SER A 20 16.37 18.39 -35.99
CA SER A 20 15.71 17.89 -34.78
C SER A 20 16.71 17.51 -33.68
N GLU A 21 17.64 18.42 -33.39
CA GLU A 21 18.71 18.25 -32.39
C GLU A 21 18.69 19.31 -31.29
N GLY A 22 17.92 20.38 -31.46
CA GLY A 22 17.88 21.50 -30.51
C GLY A 22 17.12 21.22 -29.22
N ALA A 23 17.78 21.41 -28.09
CA ALA A 23 17.18 21.30 -26.75
C ALA A 23 16.44 22.57 -26.29
N ASN A 24 16.64 23.70 -26.97
CA ASN A 24 16.06 25.00 -26.60
C ASN A 24 15.46 25.70 -27.83
N PRO A 25 14.32 25.21 -28.36
CA PRO A 25 13.64 25.82 -29.50
C PRO A 25 13.23 27.28 -29.26
N CYS A 26 12.84 27.65 -28.03
CA CYS A 26 12.45 29.02 -27.67
C CYS A 26 13.59 30.05 -27.83
N ARG A 27 14.85 29.62 -27.96
CA ARG A 27 15.96 30.53 -28.32
C ARG A 27 15.72 31.21 -29.67
N LEU A 28 15.08 30.51 -30.60
CA LEU A 28 14.85 30.99 -31.97
C LEU A 28 13.36 31.11 -32.30
N LEU A 29 12.58 30.06 -32.04
CA LEU A 29 11.17 30.02 -32.37
C LEU A 29 10.36 31.01 -31.51
N GLY A 30 9.21 31.42 -32.03
CA GLY A 30 8.32 32.37 -31.39
C GLY A 30 8.75 33.84 -31.61
N PRO A 31 8.19 34.76 -30.80
CA PRO A 31 8.42 36.19 -30.93
C PRO A 31 9.67 36.63 -30.17
N HIS A 32 10.55 37.40 -30.83
CA HIS A 32 11.75 38.00 -30.26
C HIS A 32 11.81 39.49 -30.58
N MET A 33 12.04 40.32 -29.56
CA MET A 33 12.29 41.74 -29.77
C MET A 33 13.74 41.96 -30.17
N THR A 34 13.96 42.61 -31.31
CA THR A 34 15.28 43.02 -31.81
C THR A 34 15.35 44.54 -31.95
N ASP A 35 16.55 45.09 -32.17
CA ASP A 35 16.73 46.52 -32.43
C ASP A 35 16.01 47.00 -33.72
N GLN A 36 15.77 46.08 -34.66
CA GLN A 36 15.16 46.38 -35.96
C GLN A 36 13.64 46.15 -35.97
N GLY A 37 13.09 45.43 -35.00
CA GLY A 37 11.67 45.12 -34.94
C GLY A 37 11.34 43.86 -34.14
N LEU A 38 10.09 43.41 -34.25
CA LEU A 38 9.66 42.12 -33.74
C LEU A 38 9.99 41.04 -34.76
N LEU A 39 10.95 40.18 -34.46
CA LEU A 39 11.25 38.99 -35.24
C LEU A 39 10.34 37.85 -34.78
N ILE A 40 9.64 37.19 -35.70
CA ILE A 40 8.89 35.96 -35.42
C ILE A 40 9.46 34.86 -36.31
N GLN A 41 9.78 33.71 -35.70
CA GLN A 41 10.32 32.55 -36.40
C GLN A 41 9.50 31.31 -36.03
N THR A 42 9.26 30.42 -36.99
CA THR A 42 8.50 29.19 -36.77
C THR A 42 9.08 28.04 -37.60
N LEU A 43 8.95 26.82 -37.07
CA LEU A 43 9.30 25.59 -37.76
C LEU A 43 8.04 24.74 -37.88
N ILE A 44 7.49 24.65 -39.09
CA ILE A 44 6.27 23.89 -39.38
C ILE A 44 6.55 22.98 -40.58
N PRO A 45 6.97 21.72 -40.33
CA PRO A 45 7.15 20.74 -41.39
C PRO A 45 5.91 20.61 -42.26
N THR A 46 6.13 20.51 -43.58
CA THR A 46 5.11 20.45 -44.66
C THR A 46 4.36 21.75 -44.96
N ALA A 47 4.65 22.85 -44.26
CA ALA A 47 4.12 24.17 -44.63
C ALA A 47 4.81 24.68 -45.91
N VAL A 48 4.02 25.18 -46.87
CA VAL A 48 4.50 25.81 -48.11
C VAL A 48 4.37 27.33 -48.07
N LYS A 49 3.55 27.85 -47.15
CA LYS A 49 3.35 29.29 -46.92
C LYS A 49 2.92 29.53 -45.48
N VAL A 50 3.49 30.56 -44.84
CA VAL A 50 3.08 31.01 -43.51
C VAL A 50 2.92 32.54 -43.50
N GLU A 51 1.87 33.04 -42.87
CA GLU A 51 1.64 34.46 -42.64
C GLU A 51 1.38 34.73 -41.16
N VAL A 52 1.97 35.80 -40.61
CA VAL A 52 1.67 36.27 -39.25
C VAL A 52 0.50 37.25 -39.29
N LYS A 53 -0.57 36.92 -38.57
CA LYS A 53 -1.74 37.77 -38.37
C LYS A 53 -1.74 38.41 -36.99
N LEU A 54 -1.62 39.74 -36.93
CA LEU A 54 -1.66 40.47 -35.66
C LEU A 54 -3.09 40.52 -35.13
N LEU A 55 -3.35 39.94 -33.96
CA LEU A 55 -4.71 39.87 -33.40
C LEU A 55 -5.33 41.23 -33.10
N SER A 56 -4.51 42.20 -32.71
CA SER A 56 -4.95 43.53 -32.34
C SER A 56 -5.46 44.36 -33.52
N THR A 57 -5.02 44.06 -34.74
CA THR A 57 -5.32 44.86 -35.95
C THR A 57 -5.89 44.07 -37.10
N GLY A 58 -5.79 42.74 -37.08
CA GLY A 58 -6.12 41.86 -38.20
C GLY A 58 -5.12 41.91 -39.36
N LYS A 59 -4.06 42.73 -39.27
CA LYS A 59 -3.08 42.88 -40.35
C LYS A 59 -2.20 41.64 -40.46
N THR A 60 -2.04 41.13 -41.68
CA THR A 60 -1.19 39.99 -42.02
C THR A 60 0.17 40.42 -42.58
N TYR A 61 1.19 39.61 -42.32
CA TYR A 61 2.55 39.77 -42.83
C TYR A 61 3.05 38.41 -43.33
N PRO A 62 3.41 38.27 -44.62
CA PRO A 62 3.95 37.00 -45.11
C PRO A 62 5.32 36.72 -44.48
N MET A 63 5.55 35.46 -44.10
CA MET A 63 6.86 35.00 -43.65
C MET A 63 7.68 34.50 -44.85
N GLU A 64 8.99 34.72 -44.81
CA GLU A 64 9.92 34.20 -45.79
C GLU A 64 10.40 32.81 -45.37
N MET A 65 10.38 31.86 -46.31
CA MET A 65 10.92 30.51 -46.09
C MET A 65 12.46 30.59 -46.05
N ALA A 66 13.04 30.32 -44.89
CA ALA A 66 14.48 30.31 -44.67
C ALA A 66 15.10 28.95 -45.01
N ASP A 67 14.35 27.87 -44.79
CA ASP A 67 14.77 26.49 -45.07
C ASP A 67 13.57 25.66 -45.58
N GLU A 68 13.81 24.78 -46.57
CA GLU A 68 12.79 23.94 -47.20
C GLU A 68 12.19 22.88 -46.27
N ALA A 69 12.84 22.60 -45.13
CA ALA A 69 12.29 21.74 -44.07
C ALA A 69 11.11 22.38 -43.32
N GLY A 70 10.72 23.61 -43.67
CA GLY A 70 9.56 24.32 -43.14
C GLY A 70 9.93 25.38 -42.11
N PHE A 71 11.13 25.96 -42.17
CA PHE A 71 11.51 27.08 -41.30
C PHE A 71 11.14 28.41 -41.97
N PHE A 72 10.38 29.23 -41.27
CA PHE A 72 9.91 30.54 -41.75
C PHE A 72 10.27 31.64 -40.76
N ALA A 73 10.56 32.84 -41.28
CA ALA A 73 10.84 34.03 -40.47
C ALA A 73 10.17 35.29 -41.02
N VAL A 74 9.81 36.23 -40.15
CA VAL A 74 9.37 37.57 -40.54
C VAL A 74 9.84 38.62 -39.53
N LEU A 75 10.32 39.75 -40.04
CA LEU A 75 10.63 40.93 -39.23
C LEU A 75 9.52 41.97 -39.38
N ILE A 76 8.77 42.21 -38.30
CA ILE A 76 7.68 43.19 -38.27
C ILE A 76 8.20 44.50 -37.67
N PRO A 77 8.07 45.66 -38.36
CA PRO A 77 8.64 46.93 -37.91
C PRO A 77 7.86 47.52 -36.74
N ARG A 78 8.16 47.04 -35.51
CA ARG A 78 7.44 47.37 -34.28
C ARG A 78 8.36 47.24 -33.06
N LYS A 79 8.05 47.96 -31.98
CA LYS A 79 8.91 48.09 -30.79
C LYS A 79 8.43 47.37 -29.52
N ASN A 80 7.27 46.74 -29.55
CA ASN A 80 6.67 46.07 -28.39
C ASN A 80 6.27 44.63 -28.76
N MET A 81 6.01 43.76 -27.79
CA MET A 81 5.38 42.44 -28.02
C MET A 81 3.89 42.57 -28.38
N THR A 82 3.30 41.60 -29.09
CA THR A 82 1.85 41.50 -29.35
C THR A 82 1.47 40.05 -29.52
N ALA A 83 0.22 39.73 -29.20
CA ALA A 83 -0.40 38.49 -29.61
C ALA A 83 -0.59 38.46 -31.14
N TYR A 84 -0.36 37.30 -31.73
CA TYR A 84 -0.53 36.99 -33.15
C TYR A 84 -1.07 35.57 -33.34
N ALA A 85 -1.51 35.27 -34.55
CA ALA A 85 -1.78 33.93 -35.04
C ALA A 85 -0.92 33.67 -36.29
N LEU A 86 -0.70 32.40 -36.60
CA LEU A 86 -0.06 31.94 -37.83
C LEU A 86 -1.16 31.42 -38.76
N GLU A 87 -1.27 31.99 -39.96
CA GLU A 87 -2.05 31.41 -41.05
C GLU A 87 -1.10 30.55 -41.89
N VAL A 88 -1.28 29.23 -41.83
CA VAL A 88 -0.36 28.23 -42.41
C VAL A 88 -1.06 27.51 -43.54
N THR A 89 -0.46 27.50 -44.74
CA THR A 89 -0.87 26.66 -45.85
C THR A 89 0.11 25.49 -46.00
N TYR A 90 -0.41 24.27 -45.96
CA TYR A 90 0.35 23.03 -46.11
C TYR A 90 0.45 22.57 -47.58
N ASP A 91 1.38 21.68 -47.86
CA ASP A 91 1.62 21.07 -49.18
C ASP A 91 0.42 20.30 -49.76
N ASN A 92 -0.50 19.84 -48.90
CA ASN A 92 -1.77 19.22 -49.29
C ASN A 92 -2.86 20.24 -49.68
N GLY A 93 -2.58 21.55 -49.60
CA GLY A 93 -3.49 22.63 -49.92
C GLY A 93 -4.40 23.09 -48.77
N THR A 94 -4.37 22.42 -47.61
CA THR A 94 -5.11 22.85 -46.42
C THR A 94 -4.50 24.13 -45.85
N THR A 95 -5.36 25.07 -45.42
CA THR A 95 -4.93 26.29 -44.72
C THR A 95 -5.60 26.36 -43.36
N GLU A 96 -4.81 26.62 -42.32
CA GLU A 96 -5.26 26.68 -40.92
C GLU A 96 -4.74 27.93 -40.24
N GLU A 97 -5.55 28.51 -39.34
CA GLU A 97 -5.10 29.54 -38.42
C GLU A 97 -4.77 28.87 -37.06
N LEU A 98 -3.53 29.03 -36.60
CA LEU A 98 -3.07 28.42 -35.36
C LEU A 98 -2.33 29.43 -34.45
N ARG A 99 -2.32 29.14 -33.16
CA ARG A 99 -1.54 29.85 -32.15
C ARG A 99 -0.15 29.25 -32.09
N ASP A 100 0.87 30.11 -32.00
CA ASP A 100 2.27 29.66 -31.94
C ASP A 100 2.60 29.09 -30.53
N PRO A 101 2.95 27.79 -30.41
CA PRO A 101 3.33 27.18 -29.13
C PRO A 101 4.51 27.87 -28.44
N TYR A 102 5.41 28.49 -29.20
CA TYR A 102 6.62 29.14 -28.67
C TYR A 102 6.42 30.61 -28.30
N SER A 103 5.17 31.09 -28.32
CA SER A 103 4.82 32.43 -27.86
C SER A 103 4.48 32.52 -26.37
N PHE A 104 4.45 31.39 -25.67
CA PHE A 104 4.06 31.29 -24.26
C PHE A 104 5.26 31.06 -23.34
N ALA A 105 5.31 31.79 -22.23
CA ALA A 105 6.39 31.67 -21.25
C ALA A 105 6.26 30.43 -20.36
N SER A 106 7.39 29.90 -19.90
CA SER A 106 7.45 28.78 -18.94
C SER A 106 6.64 29.05 -17.67
N ARG A 107 6.02 27.98 -17.12
CA ARG A 107 5.26 28.01 -15.87
C ARG A 107 6.07 27.62 -14.62
N TYR A 108 7.37 27.36 -14.79
CA TYR A 108 8.29 27.10 -13.69
C TYR A 108 8.88 28.39 -13.15
N THR A 109 8.87 28.53 -11.82
CA THR A 109 9.64 29.55 -11.11
C THR A 109 11.02 29.02 -10.74
N GLU A 110 11.97 29.91 -10.44
CA GLU A 110 13.29 29.50 -9.92
C GLU A 110 13.17 28.69 -8.62
N SER A 111 12.15 28.99 -7.79
CA SER A 111 11.85 28.22 -6.58
C SER A 111 11.46 26.78 -6.90
N ASP A 112 10.63 26.56 -7.92
CA ASP A 112 10.18 25.22 -8.31
C ASP A 112 11.37 24.37 -8.75
N LEU A 113 12.23 24.92 -9.60
CA LEU A 113 13.45 24.25 -10.07
C LEU A 113 14.40 23.90 -8.90
N LYS A 114 14.57 24.81 -7.94
CA LYS A 114 15.39 24.57 -6.73
C LYS A 114 14.80 23.48 -5.84
N LYS A 115 13.48 23.49 -5.62
CA LYS A 115 12.80 22.46 -4.80
C LYS A 115 12.87 21.09 -5.45
N PHE A 116 12.67 21.01 -6.77
CA PHE A 116 12.75 19.76 -7.51
C PHE A 116 14.16 19.17 -7.46
N LYS A 117 15.19 19.98 -7.75
CA LYS A 117 16.60 19.59 -7.62
C LYS A 117 16.99 19.14 -6.22
N ALA A 118 16.37 19.73 -5.18
CA ALA A 118 16.61 19.36 -3.79
C ALA A 118 15.77 18.16 -3.32
N GLY A 119 14.89 17.62 -4.17
CA GLY A 119 14.04 16.46 -3.82
C GLY A 119 12.90 16.78 -2.85
N ILE A 120 12.43 18.02 -2.82
CA ILE A 120 11.43 18.51 -1.84
C ILE A 120 10.25 19.24 -2.49
N HIS A 121 10.00 19.01 -3.77
CA HIS A 121 8.82 19.49 -4.49
C HIS A 121 7.69 18.46 -4.42
N TYR A 122 7.02 18.37 -3.28
CA TYR A 122 6.00 17.33 -3.01
C TYR A 122 4.74 17.40 -3.87
N GLN A 123 4.48 18.53 -4.52
CA GLN A 123 3.38 18.73 -5.47
C GLN A 123 3.90 18.86 -6.91
N ILE A 124 5.00 18.19 -7.26
CA ILE A 124 5.60 18.31 -8.60
C ILE A 124 4.65 17.82 -9.71
N TYR A 125 3.72 16.93 -9.39
CA TYR A 125 2.69 16.44 -10.30
C TYR A 125 1.71 17.53 -10.76
N GLU A 126 1.66 18.69 -10.10
CA GLU A 126 0.90 19.87 -10.58
C GLU A 126 1.64 20.64 -11.69
N LYS A 127 2.85 20.19 -12.06
CA LYS A 127 3.74 20.85 -13.02
C LYS A 127 4.24 19.88 -14.08
N MET A 128 4.74 18.72 -13.67
CA MET A 128 5.12 17.61 -14.54
C MET A 128 3.87 16.88 -15.03
N GLY A 129 3.94 16.28 -16.21
CA GLY A 129 2.79 15.64 -16.86
C GLY A 129 2.19 16.51 -17.96
N ALA A 130 0.94 16.21 -18.29
CA ALA A 130 0.11 16.99 -19.22
C ALA A 130 -1.07 17.63 -18.49
N HIS A 131 -1.16 18.96 -18.53
CA HIS A 131 -2.12 19.76 -17.78
C HIS A 131 -2.96 20.63 -18.71
N PRO A 132 -4.24 20.32 -18.94
CA PRO A 132 -5.17 21.23 -19.58
C PRO A 132 -5.24 22.55 -18.80
N MET A 133 -4.99 23.68 -19.46
CA MET A 133 -5.05 24.99 -18.82
C MET A 133 -5.24 26.14 -19.80
N THR A 134 -5.52 27.33 -19.25
CA THR A 134 -5.59 28.58 -20.01
C THR A 134 -4.39 29.47 -19.69
N ILE A 135 -3.59 29.83 -20.71
CA ILE A 135 -2.48 30.79 -20.59
C ILE A 135 -2.78 32.00 -21.48
N ASP A 136 -2.74 33.21 -20.89
CA ASP A 136 -3.01 34.47 -21.59
C ASP A 136 -4.33 34.48 -22.41
N GLY A 137 -5.35 33.80 -21.88
CA GLY A 137 -6.68 33.68 -22.50
C GLY A 137 -6.77 32.63 -23.62
N VAL A 138 -5.74 31.82 -23.82
CA VAL A 138 -5.70 30.73 -24.80
C VAL A 138 -5.74 29.39 -24.07
N GLU A 139 -6.74 28.57 -24.40
CA GLU A 139 -6.85 27.20 -23.91
C GLU A 139 -5.87 26.28 -24.66
N GLY A 140 -5.33 25.29 -23.95
CA GLY A 140 -4.42 24.30 -24.50
C GLY A 140 -3.92 23.37 -23.39
N VAL A 141 -2.81 22.70 -23.65
CA VAL A 141 -2.22 21.74 -22.71
C VAL A 141 -0.76 22.08 -22.47
N TYR A 142 -0.39 22.15 -21.19
CA TYR A 142 0.98 22.32 -20.74
C TYR A 142 1.62 20.96 -20.49
N PHE A 143 2.71 20.67 -21.19
CA PHE A 143 3.50 19.45 -21.05
C PHE A 143 4.80 19.73 -20.33
N SER A 144 5.21 18.82 -19.45
CA SER A 144 6.50 18.90 -18.78
C SER A 144 7.02 17.52 -18.39
N VAL A 145 8.30 17.26 -18.67
CA VAL A 145 8.96 16.00 -18.34
C VAL A 145 10.42 16.19 -17.93
N TRP A 146 10.90 15.33 -17.04
CA TRP A 146 12.30 15.31 -16.62
C TRP A 146 13.11 14.29 -17.44
N ALA A 147 14.06 14.76 -18.23
CA ALA A 147 14.91 13.94 -19.09
C ALA A 147 16.32 14.56 -19.17
N PRO A 148 17.08 14.57 -18.06
CA PRO A 148 18.24 15.44 -17.88
C PRO A 148 19.39 15.22 -18.85
N CYS A 149 19.54 14.00 -19.36
CA CYS A 149 20.57 13.62 -20.31
C CYS A 149 20.04 13.58 -21.76
N ALA A 150 18.75 13.86 -22.01
CA ALA A 150 18.23 13.89 -23.37
C ALA A 150 18.91 14.98 -24.21
N MET A 151 19.15 14.68 -25.49
CA MET A 151 19.54 15.68 -26.47
C MET A 151 18.36 16.60 -26.75
N ARG A 152 17.17 16.01 -26.90
CA ARG A 152 15.94 16.71 -27.24
C ARG A 152 14.74 15.90 -26.76
N VAL A 153 13.65 16.58 -26.42
CA VAL A 153 12.35 15.96 -26.18
C VAL A 153 11.29 16.64 -27.06
N SER A 154 10.36 15.86 -27.58
CA SER A 154 9.13 16.35 -28.22
C SER A 154 7.89 15.75 -27.61
N VAL A 155 6.80 16.49 -27.68
CA VAL A 155 5.46 15.90 -27.50
C VAL A 155 4.97 15.40 -28.85
N VAL A 156 4.54 14.15 -28.92
CA VAL A 156 4.04 13.50 -30.15
C VAL A 156 2.71 12.83 -29.90
N GLY A 157 1.81 12.88 -30.89
CA GLY A 157 0.49 12.27 -30.83
C GLY A 157 -0.25 12.45 -32.15
N ASP A 158 -1.54 12.11 -32.18
CA ASP A 158 -2.34 12.17 -33.41
C ASP A 158 -2.41 13.60 -33.99
N PHE A 159 -2.51 14.61 -33.13
CA PHE A 159 -2.53 16.04 -33.48
C PHE A 159 -1.29 16.52 -34.25
N ASN A 160 -0.20 15.77 -34.23
CA ASN A 160 1.02 16.10 -34.96
C ASN A 160 1.59 14.94 -35.79
N LEU A 161 0.75 13.94 -36.10
CA LEU A 161 1.12 12.78 -36.92
C LEU A 161 2.29 11.98 -36.34
N TRP A 162 2.46 12.02 -35.02
CA TRP A 162 3.57 11.39 -34.31
C TRP A 162 4.96 11.86 -34.78
N ASP A 163 5.09 13.09 -35.30
CA ASP A 163 6.34 13.65 -35.81
C ASP A 163 7.04 14.55 -34.77
N GLY A 164 8.14 14.05 -34.21
CA GLY A 164 8.97 14.74 -33.22
C GLY A 164 9.65 16.03 -33.70
N ARG A 165 9.50 16.45 -34.96
CA ARG A 165 9.97 17.76 -35.44
C ARG A 165 8.98 18.89 -35.19
N ARG A 166 7.69 18.56 -35.02
CA ARG A 166 6.60 19.55 -34.99
C ARG A 166 6.48 20.28 -33.66
N HIS A 167 6.73 19.59 -32.55
CA HIS A 167 6.58 20.14 -31.19
C HIS A 167 7.79 19.82 -30.30
N PRO A 168 9.03 20.25 -30.64
CA PRO A 168 10.17 20.17 -29.72
C PRO A 168 9.93 21.01 -28.46
N MET A 169 10.31 20.47 -27.31
CA MET A 169 10.12 21.09 -26.00
C MET A 169 11.33 21.94 -25.61
N GLU A 170 11.10 22.97 -24.79
CA GLU A 170 12.14 23.83 -24.23
C GLU A 170 12.76 23.21 -22.98
N ARG A 171 14.08 22.99 -23.00
CA ARG A 171 14.85 22.65 -21.80
C ARG A 171 15.06 23.87 -20.91
N LEU A 172 14.65 23.77 -19.65
CA LEU A 172 14.79 24.82 -18.65
C LEU A 172 16.19 24.83 -18.01
N GLY A 173 17.15 25.42 -18.73
CA GLY A 173 18.55 25.50 -18.29
C GLY A 173 19.13 24.13 -17.92
N ASP A 174 19.88 24.08 -16.81
CA ASP A 174 20.55 22.85 -16.36
C ASP A 174 19.66 21.95 -15.49
N SER A 175 18.35 22.26 -15.35
CA SER A 175 17.43 21.45 -14.53
C SER A 175 17.17 20.05 -15.11
N GLY A 176 17.31 19.90 -16.43
CA GLY A 176 16.93 18.70 -17.15
C GLY A 176 15.42 18.53 -17.36
N ILE A 177 14.63 19.56 -17.02
CA ILE A 177 13.20 19.62 -17.28
C ILE A 177 12.96 20.18 -18.69
N PHE A 178 12.12 19.50 -19.47
CA PHE A 178 11.63 19.94 -20.76
C PHE A 178 10.17 20.35 -20.62
N GLN A 179 9.75 21.44 -21.25
CA GLN A 179 8.39 21.95 -21.17
C GLN A 179 7.88 22.52 -22.50
N LEU A 180 6.56 22.48 -22.73
CA LEU A 180 5.92 23.15 -23.86
C LEU A 180 4.42 23.34 -23.59
N PHE A 181 3.88 24.51 -23.91
CA PHE A 181 2.44 24.71 -24.00
C PHE A 181 1.98 24.56 -25.46
N ILE A 182 1.01 23.67 -25.70
CA ILE A 182 0.42 23.46 -27.04
C ILE A 182 -1.00 24.02 -27.04
N PRO A 183 -1.24 25.16 -27.72
CA PRO A 183 -2.56 25.77 -27.80
C PRO A 183 -3.58 24.92 -28.54
N GLY A 184 -4.84 24.99 -28.12
CA GLY A 184 -5.98 24.36 -28.79
C GLY A 184 -6.10 22.85 -28.58
N LEU A 185 -5.08 22.22 -27.99
CA LEU A 185 -5.10 20.81 -27.62
C LEU A 185 -6.09 20.54 -26.48
N LYS A 186 -6.73 19.37 -26.48
CA LYS A 186 -7.82 19.05 -25.55
C LYS A 186 -7.55 17.81 -24.71
N ALA A 187 -8.24 17.71 -23.57
CA ALA A 187 -8.34 16.47 -22.82
C ALA A 187 -8.94 15.35 -23.68
N GLY A 188 -8.47 14.12 -23.47
CA GLY A 188 -8.83 12.92 -24.23
C GLY A 188 -7.87 12.59 -25.38
N GLU A 189 -7.00 13.52 -25.80
CA GLU A 189 -6.00 13.21 -26.82
C GLU A 189 -4.87 12.33 -26.28
N ILE A 190 -4.38 11.43 -27.14
CA ILE A 190 -3.27 10.54 -26.81
C ILE A 190 -1.92 11.17 -27.18
N TYR A 191 -0.92 10.95 -26.35
CA TYR A 191 0.43 11.47 -26.56
C TYR A 191 1.51 10.57 -25.96
N LYS A 192 2.73 10.78 -26.43
CA LYS A 192 3.98 10.32 -25.84
C LYS A 192 5.03 11.43 -25.89
N TYR A 193 6.14 11.20 -25.19
CA TYR A 193 7.36 11.94 -25.43
C TYR A 193 8.24 11.19 -26.44
N GLU A 194 8.65 11.85 -27.52
CA GLU A 194 9.78 11.41 -28.32
C GLU A 194 11.07 11.96 -27.69
N VAL A 195 11.84 11.10 -27.04
CA VAL A 195 13.09 11.43 -26.38
C VAL A 195 14.26 11.04 -27.30
N LYS A 196 14.97 12.03 -27.83
CA LYS A 196 16.19 11.80 -28.62
C LYS A 196 17.37 11.74 -27.67
N THR A 197 18.07 10.61 -27.66
CA THR A 197 19.22 10.38 -26.77
C THR A 197 20.46 11.14 -27.27
N GLN A 198 21.52 11.22 -26.45
CA GLN A 198 22.82 11.78 -26.87
C GLN A 198 23.48 11.02 -28.03
N ARG A 199 23.00 9.81 -28.35
CA ARG A 199 23.45 9.04 -29.52
C ARG A 199 22.68 9.39 -30.79
N GLY A 200 21.70 10.29 -30.71
CA GLY A 200 20.85 10.70 -31.82
C GLY A 200 19.66 9.77 -32.09
N GLU A 201 19.50 8.69 -31.33
CA GLU A 201 18.40 7.73 -31.48
C GLU A 201 17.12 8.26 -30.80
N PRO A 202 15.98 8.36 -31.51
CA PRO A 202 14.69 8.72 -30.92
C PRO A 202 14.01 7.50 -30.27
N MET A 203 13.40 7.71 -29.12
CA MET A 203 12.63 6.70 -28.37
C MET A 203 11.27 7.27 -27.98
N LEU A 204 10.21 6.46 -28.06
CA LEU A 204 8.88 6.83 -27.57
C LEU A 204 8.69 6.39 -26.12
N LYS A 205 8.36 7.34 -25.26
CA LYS A 205 8.12 7.14 -23.83
C LYS A 205 6.70 7.57 -23.45
N ALA A 206 6.03 6.75 -22.65
CA ALA A 206 4.86 7.19 -21.92
C ALA A 206 5.27 8.28 -20.91
N ASP A 207 4.33 9.15 -20.54
CA ASP A 207 4.59 10.19 -19.55
C ASP A 207 4.74 9.56 -18.14
N PRO A 208 5.90 9.72 -17.46
CA PRO A 208 6.08 9.26 -16.09
C PRO A 208 5.05 9.84 -15.10
N TYR A 209 4.52 11.03 -15.39
CA TYR A 209 3.54 11.78 -14.61
C TYR A 209 2.18 11.86 -15.32
N GLY A 210 1.91 11.00 -16.31
CA GLY A 210 0.62 10.95 -16.99
C GLY A 210 -0.50 10.56 -16.02
N HIS A 211 -1.63 11.26 -16.09
CA HIS A 211 -2.81 11.01 -15.24
C HIS A 211 -3.77 9.94 -15.81
N PHE A 212 -3.61 9.58 -17.07
CA PHE A 212 -4.38 8.54 -17.73
C PHE A 212 -3.56 7.87 -18.84
N SER A 213 -3.89 6.64 -19.19
CA SER A 213 -3.18 5.82 -20.19
C SER A 213 -4.17 5.09 -21.09
N GLU A 214 -3.72 4.73 -22.29
CA GLU A 214 -4.47 3.81 -23.14
C GLU A 214 -4.59 2.41 -22.49
N LEU A 215 -5.63 1.67 -22.85
CA LEU A 215 -5.78 0.28 -22.45
C LEU A 215 -4.64 -0.59 -23.01
N ARG A 216 -3.98 -1.32 -22.11
CA ARG A 216 -2.94 -2.30 -22.49
C ARG A 216 -3.46 -3.29 -23.57
N PRO A 217 -2.65 -3.62 -24.60
CA PRO A 217 -1.20 -3.42 -24.68
C PRO A 217 -0.77 -2.08 -25.28
N ASN A 218 -1.70 -1.16 -25.56
CA ASN A 218 -1.33 0.19 -25.96
C ASN A 218 -0.68 0.94 -24.78
N THR A 219 0.07 2.01 -25.10
CA THR A 219 1.05 2.59 -24.15
C THR A 219 1.16 4.10 -24.23
N ALA A 220 0.32 4.79 -25.01
CA ALA A 220 0.31 6.24 -24.97
C ALA A 220 -0.34 6.72 -23.67
N SER A 221 0.13 7.86 -23.18
CA SER A 221 -0.57 8.60 -22.13
C SER A 221 -1.75 9.33 -22.76
N VAL A 222 -2.78 9.59 -21.97
CA VAL A 222 -3.97 10.34 -22.38
C VAL A 222 -4.03 11.62 -21.57
N ILE A 223 -4.26 12.75 -22.24
CA ILE A 223 -4.42 14.04 -21.57
C ILE A 223 -5.71 14.00 -20.75
N TRP A 224 -5.62 14.25 -19.44
CA TRP A 224 -6.79 14.25 -18.56
C TRP A 224 -6.76 15.43 -17.61
N ASP A 225 -7.91 16.07 -17.43
CA ASP A 225 -8.11 17.10 -16.40
C ASP A 225 -8.55 16.43 -15.10
N ILE A 226 -7.60 16.23 -14.19
CA ILE A 226 -7.82 15.52 -12.93
C ILE A 226 -8.63 16.35 -11.91
N ASP A 227 -8.75 17.67 -12.09
CA ASP A 227 -9.40 18.55 -11.12
C ASP A 227 -10.90 18.77 -11.42
N HIS A 228 -11.45 18.09 -12.44
CA HIS A 228 -12.85 18.23 -12.84
C HIS A 228 -13.85 17.56 -11.87
N TYR A 229 -13.47 16.42 -11.28
CA TYR A 229 -14.37 15.62 -10.44
C TYR A 229 -14.82 16.36 -9.17
N GLN A 230 -16.09 16.22 -8.80
CA GLN A 230 -16.69 16.86 -7.64
C GLN A 230 -16.96 15.85 -6.50
N TRP A 231 -16.06 15.82 -5.53
CA TRP A 231 -16.12 14.94 -4.35
C TRP A 231 -17.31 15.23 -3.43
N GLN A 232 -17.84 14.19 -2.78
CA GLN A 232 -18.94 14.27 -1.80
C GLN A 232 -18.58 13.68 -0.42
N ASP A 233 -17.30 13.36 -0.20
CA ASP A 233 -16.79 12.64 0.97
C ASP A 233 -16.24 13.55 2.09
N GLN A 234 -16.60 14.84 2.11
CA GLN A 234 -15.98 15.79 3.06
C GLN A 234 -16.26 15.44 4.53
N GLU A 235 -17.37 14.75 4.83
CA GLU A 235 -17.64 14.24 6.18
C GLU A 235 -16.72 13.07 6.55
N TRP A 236 -16.43 12.18 5.60
CA TRP A 236 -15.47 11.09 5.77
C TRP A 236 -14.07 11.63 6.04
N MET A 237 -13.59 12.54 5.19
CA MET A 237 -12.25 13.13 5.32
C MET A 237 -12.05 13.84 6.66
N LYS A 238 -13.08 14.55 7.16
CA LYS A 238 -13.05 15.16 8.51
C LYS A 238 -12.98 14.12 9.62
N LYS A 239 -13.75 13.03 9.50
CA LYS A 239 -13.76 11.95 10.48
C LYS A 239 -12.41 11.23 10.50
N ARG A 240 -11.84 10.94 9.33
CA ARG A 240 -10.52 10.32 9.18
C ARG A 240 -9.42 11.15 9.84
N ALA A 241 -9.40 12.47 9.60
CA ALA A 241 -8.41 13.35 10.23
C ALA A 241 -8.47 13.38 11.77
N ALA A 242 -9.62 13.02 12.36
CA ALA A 242 -9.82 12.95 13.81
C ALA A 242 -9.68 11.52 14.38
N SER A 243 -9.47 10.51 13.53
CA SER A 243 -9.43 9.10 13.93
C SER A 243 -8.11 8.74 14.61
N HIS A 244 -8.14 7.63 15.35
CA HIS A 244 -6.95 7.03 15.94
C HIS A 244 -6.84 5.57 15.45
N PRO A 245 -6.29 5.32 14.25
CA PRO A 245 -6.34 4.00 13.60
C PRO A 245 -5.83 2.83 14.46
N LYS A 246 -4.91 3.09 15.39
CA LYS A 246 -4.39 2.07 16.33
C LYS A 246 -5.43 1.61 17.34
N GLU A 247 -6.34 2.49 17.76
CA GLU A 247 -7.36 2.24 18.77
C GLU A 247 -8.75 1.97 18.17
N GLU A 248 -8.88 2.04 16.85
CA GLU A 248 -10.13 1.81 16.11
C GLU A 248 -10.11 0.42 15.43
N PRO A 249 -11.30 -0.13 15.10
CA PRO A 249 -11.36 -1.40 14.38
C PRO A 249 -10.82 -1.24 12.96
N MET A 250 -9.94 -2.16 12.54
CA MET A 250 -9.46 -2.27 11.17
C MET A 250 -9.50 -3.74 10.74
N LEU A 251 -10.59 -4.04 10.02
CA LEU A 251 -10.82 -5.27 9.28
C LEU A 251 -10.70 -4.94 7.78
N ILE A 252 -9.69 -5.49 7.14
CA ILE A 252 -9.32 -5.24 5.75
C ILE A 252 -9.77 -6.44 4.90
N TYR A 253 -10.52 -6.14 3.84
CA TYR A 253 -10.80 -7.08 2.76
C TYR A 253 -9.86 -6.77 1.60
N GLU A 254 -8.86 -7.60 1.37
CA GLU A 254 -7.88 -7.42 0.29
C GLU A 254 -8.47 -7.93 -1.03
N VAL A 255 -8.37 -7.13 -2.10
CA VAL A 255 -9.08 -7.34 -3.37
C VAL A 255 -8.17 -7.05 -4.56
N HIS A 256 -8.15 -7.98 -5.52
CA HIS A 256 -7.70 -7.69 -6.88
C HIS A 256 -8.92 -7.39 -7.77
N LEU A 257 -9.09 -6.13 -8.17
CA LEU A 257 -10.30 -5.67 -8.88
C LEU A 257 -10.57 -6.44 -10.17
N GLY A 258 -9.52 -6.78 -10.93
CA GLY A 258 -9.64 -7.47 -12.22
C GLY A 258 -10.12 -8.93 -12.14
N SER A 259 -10.18 -9.52 -10.95
CA SER A 259 -10.57 -10.94 -10.77
C SER A 259 -11.55 -11.18 -9.63
N TRP A 260 -12.02 -10.14 -8.92
CA TRP A 260 -13.07 -10.29 -7.91
C TRP A 260 -14.38 -10.76 -8.58
N MET A 261 -14.78 -10.05 -9.63
CA MET A 261 -15.85 -10.42 -10.55
C MET A 261 -15.43 -10.05 -11.97
N ARG A 262 -15.82 -10.86 -12.95
CA ARG A 262 -15.58 -10.65 -14.38
C ARG A 262 -16.83 -10.92 -15.18
N HIS A 263 -17.04 -10.13 -16.23
CA HIS A 263 -18.00 -10.42 -17.29
C HIS A 263 -17.49 -11.57 -18.17
N PRO A 264 -18.40 -12.30 -18.83
CA PRO A 264 -18.01 -13.15 -19.96
C PRO A 264 -17.26 -12.32 -21.00
N LEU A 265 -16.10 -12.81 -21.42
CA LEU A 265 -15.27 -12.16 -22.44
C LEU A 265 -16.05 -12.07 -23.76
N GLN A 266 -16.17 -10.86 -24.30
CA GLN A 266 -16.85 -10.65 -25.56
C GLN A 266 -15.94 -11.03 -26.73
N GLN A 267 -16.55 -11.48 -27.82
CA GLN A 267 -15.84 -11.79 -29.06
C GLN A 267 -16.31 -10.86 -30.18
N ASP A 268 -15.40 -10.50 -31.07
CA ASP A 268 -15.72 -9.74 -32.27
C ASP A 268 -16.45 -10.60 -33.32
N GLU A 269 -16.80 -10.01 -34.46
CA GLU A 269 -17.49 -10.71 -35.56
C GLU A 269 -16.66 -11.88 -36.15
N GLU A 270 -15.35 -11.90 -35.92
CA GLU A 270 -14.42 -12.94 -36.36
C GLU A 270 -14.20 -14.04 -35.30
N GLY A 271 -14.84 -13.91 -34.13
CA GLY A 271 -14.71 -14.85 -33.01
C GLY A 271 -13.43 -14.66 -32.19
N LYS A 272 -12.75 -13.51 -32.30
CA LYS A 272 -11.58 -13.18 -31.47
C LYS A 272 -11.99 -12.44 -30.22
N ASP A 273 -11.32 -12.77 -29.12
CA ASP A 273 -11.58 -12.14 -27.83
C ASP A 273 -11.25 -10.64 -27.85
N ILE A 274 -12.19 -9.83 -27.35
CA ILE A 274 -12.02 -8.39 -27.20
C ILE A 274 -11.49 -8.12 -25.80
N SER A 275 -10.17 -7.92 -25.70
CA SER A 275 -9.50 -7.67 -24.43
C SER A 275 -10.04 -6.42 -23.72
N GLY A 276 -10.26 -6.54 -22.42
CA GLY A 276 -10.82 -5.50 -21.55
C GLY A 276 -12.30 -5.67 -21.27
N THR A 277 -13.05 -6.37 -22.12
CA THR A 277 -14.51 -6.54 -21.96
C THR A 277 -14.90 -7.48 -20.81
N GLU A 278 -13.95 -8.26 -20.31
CA GLU A 278 -14.11 -9.10 -19.12
C GLU A 278 -14.20 -8.32 -17.80
N PHE A 279 -13.71 -7.08 -17.76
CA PHE A 279 -13.52 -6.37 -16.50
C PHE A 279 -14.76 -5.55 -16.16
N TYR A 280 -15.07 -5.49 -14.87
CA TYR A 280 -16.05 -4.54 -14.38
C TYR A 280 -15.44 -3.15 -14.36
N HIS A 281 -16.23 -2.18 -14.77
CA HIS A 281 -15.84 -0.79 -14.66
C HIS A 281 -15.87 -0.32 -13.19
N TYR A 282 -15.06 0.67 -12.80
CA TYR A 282 -14.99 1.20 -11.43
C TYR A 282 -16.38 1.59 -10.89
N ARG A 283 -17.21 2.20 -11.73
CA ARG A 283 -18.59 2.58 -11.38
C ARG A 283 -19.53 1.40 -11.17
N GLU A 284 -19.26 0.27 -11.82
CA GLU A 284 -20.09 -0.94 -11.72
C GLU A 284 -19.69 -1.79 -10.52
N ILE A 285 -18.38 -1.92 -10.26
CA ILE A 285 -17.87 -2.72 -9.14
C ILE A 285 -18.03 -2.02 -7.80
N ALA A 286 -17.98 -0.68 -7.73
CA ALA A 286 -18.06 0.04 -6.45
C ALA A 286 -19.32 -0.28 -5.63
N PRO A 287 -20.55 -0.25 -6.19
CA PRO A 287 -21.75 -0.65 -5.44
C PRO A 287 -21.74 -2.10 -4.99
N LEU A 288 -21.33 -3.03 -5.87
CA LEU A 288 -21.31 -4.46 -5.58
C LEU A 288 -20.34 -4.80 -4.44
N LEU A 289 -19.12 -4.27 -4.53
CA LEU A 289 -18.08 -4.49 -3.54
C LEU A 289 -18.43 -3.81 -2.22
N ALA A 290 -18.96 -2.58 -2.26
CA ALA A 290 -19.37 -1.89 -1.03
C ALA A 290 -20.50 -2.64 -0.30
N ASP A 291 -21.50 -3.14 -1.02
CA ASP A 291 -22.59 -3.89 -0.41
C ASP A 291 -22.09 -5.21 0.20
N TYR A 292 -21.19 -5.91 -0.47
CA TYR A 292 -20.53 -7.10 0.08
C TYR A 292 -19.74 -6.78 1.36
N VAL A 293 -18.88 -5.76 1.30
CA VAL A 293 -18.03 -5.28 2.41
C VAL A 293 -18.88 -4.89 3.62
N LYS A 294 -19.96 -4.14 3.42
CA LYS A 294 -20.89 -3.75 4.50
C LYS A 294 -21.67 -4.94 5.04
N GLN A 295 -22.12 -5.85 4.17
CA GLN A 295 -22.82 -7.06 4.58
C GLN A 295 -21.92 -7.94 5.46
N MET A 296 -20.64 -8.07 5.11
CA MET A 296 -19.67 -8.88 5.84
C MET A 296 -19.10 -8.17 7.06
N GLY A 297 -19.25 -6.85 7.18
CA GLY A 297 -18.77 -6.07 8.33
C GLY A 297 -17.29 -5.69 8.27
N TYR A 298 -16.67 -5.71 7.09
CA TYR A 298 -15.32 -5.15 6.92
C TYR A 298 -15.36 -3.62 7.03
N THR A 299 -14.23 -3.04 7.41
CA THR A 299 -14.08 -1.58 7.62
C THR A 299 -13.32 -0.91 6.48
N HIS A 300 -12.43 -1.66 5.84
CA HIS A 300 -11.55 -1.19 4.79
C HIS A 300 -11.50 -2.21 3.66
N VAL A 301 -11.26 -1.73 2.46
CA VAL A 301 -10.80 -2.52 1.32
C VAL A 301 -9.33 -2.16 1.08
N GLU A 302 -8.48 -3.16 0.89
CA GLU A 302 -7.12 -2.97 0.39
C GLU A 302 -7.07 -3.46 -1.05
N LEU A 303 -6.74 -2.57 -1.97
CA LEU A 303 -6.66 -2.88 -3.39
C LEU A 303 -5.23 -3.26 -3.74
N LEU A 304 -5.05 -4.42 -4.38
CA LEU A 304 -3.82 -4.69 -5.14
C LEU A 304 -3.56 -3.54 -6.13
N PRO A 305 -2.30 -3.33 -6.59
CA PRO A 305 -1.91 -2.08 -7.23
C PRO A 305 -2.82 -1.68 -8.39
N VAL A 306 -3.43 -0.50 -8.24
CA VAL A 306 -4.32 0.10 -9.24
C VAL A 306 -3.59 1.05 -10.19
N MET A 307 -2.30 1.28 -9.99
CA MET A 307 -1.48 2.08 -10.91
C MET A 307 -1.35 1.38 -12.27
N GLU A 308 -1.19 2.14 -13.35
CA GLU A 308 -1.13 1.53 -14.69
C GLU A 308 0.08 0.59 -14.83
N HIS A 309 -0.21 -0.61 -15.32
CA HIS A 309 0.75 -1.71 -15.45
C HIS A 309 0.49 -2.50 -16.74
N PRO A 310 1.51 -2.97 -17.46
CA PRO A 310 1.34 -3.55 -18.80
C PRO A 310 0.87 -5.01 -18.78
N LEU A 311 1.04 -5.74 -17.67
CA LEU A 311 0.84 -7.19 -17.59
C LEU A 311 -0.10 -7.58 -16.43
N ASP A 312 -1.23 -8.22 -16.74
CA ASP A 312 -2.20 -8.67 -15.72
C ASP A 312 -1.64 -9.69 -14.75
N ALA A 313 -0.82 -10.61 -15.26
CA ALA A 313 -0.16 -11.65 -14.45
C ALA A 313 0.89 -11.08 -13.47
N SER A 314 1.20 -9.77 -13.54
CA SER A 314 1.96 -9.09 -12.49
C SER A 314 1.10 -8.72 -11.28
N TRP A 315 -0.22 -8.86 -11.39
CA TRP A 315 -1.24 -8.46 -10.43
C TRP A 315 -1.22 -6.96 -10.06
N GLY A 316 -0.53 -6.16 -10.87
CA GLY A 316 -0.28 -4.74 -10.63
C GLY A 316 1.14 -4.41 -10.14
N TYR A 317 1.91 -5.39 -9.67
CA TYR A 317 3.23 -5.14 -9.04
C TYR A 317 4.36 -4.76 -10.03
N GLN A 318 4.09 -4.70 -11.33
CA GLN A 318 5.04 -4.20 -12.32
C GLN A 318 4.50 -2.92 -12.98
N VAL A 319 4.48 -1.83 -12.21
CA VAL A 319 3.91 -0.53 -12.60
C VAL A 319 4.78 0.19 -13.64
N THR A 320 4.14 0.80 -14.63
CA THR A 320 4.78 1.72 -15.60
C THR A 320 4.18 3.13 -15.57
N GLY A 321 2.90 3.28 -15.23
CA GLY A 321 2.23 4.57 -15.08
C GLY A 321 1.85 4.87 -13.63
N TYR A 322 2.79 5.45 -12.88
CA TYR A 322 2.65 5.66 -11.43
C TYR A 322 1.56 6.65 -11.02
N TYR A 323 1.28 7.64 -11.87
CA TYR A 323 0.34 8.74 -11.61
C TYR A 323 -1.02 8.54 -12.28
N ALA A 324 -1.30 7.35 -12.82
CA ALA A 324 -2.57 7.02 -13.46
C ALA A 324 -3.17 5.76 -12.83
N PRO A 325 -4.47 5.75 -12.48
CA PRO A 325 -5.18 4.51 -12.25
C PRO A 325 -5.26 3.73 -13.56
N THR A 326 -5.23 2.40 -13.50
CA THR A 326 -5.25 1.57 -14.70
C THR A 326 -6.56 1.78 -15.47
N SER A 327 -6.40 1.91 -16.78
CA SER A 327 -7.47 2.10 -17.76
C SER A 327 -8.34 0.86 -17.96
N ARG A 328 -7.94 -0.31 -17.43
CA ARG A 328 -8.71 -1.57 -17.48
C ARG A 328 -10.13 -1.44 -16.98
N TYR A 329 -10.35 -0.58 -15.98
CA TYR A 329 -11.62 -0.48 -15.28
C TYR A 329 -12.31 0.88 -15.51
N GLY A 330 -11.82 1.72 -16.41
CA GLY A 330 -12.40 3.04 -16.70
C GLY A 330 -11.39 4.17 -16.66
N ASN A 331 -11.88 5.40 -16.60
CA ASN A 331 -11.05 6.61 -16.57
C ASN A 331 -10.78 7.08 -15.12
N PRO A 332 -9.91 8.09 -14.92
CA PRO A 332 -9.61 8.64 -13.60
C PRO A 332 -10.82 9.08 -12.78
N ASP A 333 -11.83 9.71 -13.39
CA ASP A 333 -13.04 10.18 -12.70
C ASP A 333 -13.88 9.00 -12.20
N ASP A 334 -13.83 7.87 -12.91
CA ASP A 334 -14.51 6.64 -12.49
C ASP A 334 -13.82 6.01 -11.28
N PHE A 335 -12.49 6.11 -11.19
CA PHE A 335 -11.78 5.70 -9.98
C PHE A 335 -12.06 6.67 -8.82
N MET A 336 -12.12 7.99 -9.05
CA MET A 336 -12.56 8.94 -8.02
C MET A 336 -13.98 8.63 -7.54
N TYR A 337 -14.89 8.27 -8.45
CA TYR A 337 -16.22 7.79 -8.08
C TYR A 337 -16.17 6.54 -7.21
N PHE A 338 -15.31 5.56 -7.52
CA PHE A 338 -15.15 4.38 -6.68
C PHE A 338 -14.74 4.77 -5.25
N MET A 339 -13.75 5.64 -5.10
CA MET A 339 -13.27 6.12 -3.79
C MET A 339 -14.39 6.86 -3.04
N ASP A 340 -15.03 7.85 -3.69
CA ASP A 340 -16.10 8.67 -3.13
C ASP A 340 -17.31 7.80 -2.72
N TYR A 341 -17.65 6.79 -3.53
CA TYR A 341 -18.70 5.83 -3.22
C TYR A 341 -18.35 5.01 -1.97
N MET A 342 -17.13 4.46 -1.87
CA MET A 342 -16.69 3.71 -0.69
C MET A 342 -16.74 4.58 0.57
N HIS A 343 -16.23 5.82 0.50
CA HIS A 343 -16.27 6.78 1.60
C HIS A 343 -17.70 7.13 2.03
N GLY A 344 -18.60 7.36 1.06
CA GLY A 344 -20.03 7.59 1.30
C GLY A 344 -20.73 6.39 1.95
N ARG A 345 -20.17 5.18 1.77
CA ARG A 345 -20.60 3.95 2.48
C ARG A 345 -19.83 3.73 3.78
N GLY A 346 -18.93 4.63 4.17
CA GLY A 346 -18.13 4.53 5.39
C GLY A 346 -17.17 3.33 5.37
N ILE A 347 -16.56 3.08 4.22
CA ILE A 347 -15.53 2.08 3.97
C ILE A 347 -14.24 2.84 3.63
N GLY A 348 -13.14 2.52 4.30
CA GLY A 348 -11.86 3.09 3.93
C GLY A 348 -11.18 2.32 2.79
N VAL A 349 -10.38 2.99 1.97
CA VAL A 349 -9.66 2.38 0.85
C VAL A 349 -8.15 2.55 1.03
N ILE A 350 -7.46 1.41 1.11
CA ILE A 350 -6.00 1.30 1.15
C ILE A 350 -5.52 0.86 -0.23
N LEU A 351 -4.45 1.45 -0.72
CA LEU A 351 -3.86 1.09 -2.02
C LEU A 351 -2.51 0.41 -1.83
N ASP A 352 -2.29 -0.71 -2.49
CA ASP A 352 -0.94 -1.24 -2.64
C ASP A 352 -0.14 -0.34 -3.58
N TRP A 353 1.02 0.09 -3.10
CA TRP A 353 1.92 1.01 -3.76
C TRP A 353 3.30 0.39 -3.92
N VAL A 354 3.90 0.55 -5.11
CA VAL A 354 5.05 -0.24 -5.57
C VAL A 354 6.29 0.62 -5.84
N PRO A 355 6.96 1.16 -4.80
CA PRO A 355 8.20 1.94 -4.96
C PRO A 355 9.47 1.08 -4.88
N ALA A 356 9.35 -0.25 -4.76
CA ALA A 356 10.48 -1.15 -4.62
C ALA A 356 11.24 -1.34 -5.94
N HIS A 357 10.51 -1.44 -7.06
CA HIS A 357 11.08 -1.69 -8.37
C HIS A 357 10.12 -1.26 -9.49
N PHE A 358 10.59 -1.34 -10.73
CA PHE A 358 9.79 -1.14 -11.94
C PHE A 358 10.30 -2.03 -13.09
N PRO A 359 9.47 -2.39 -14.09
CA PRO A 359 9.86 -3.31 -15.14
C PRO A 359 10.73 -2.65 -16.21
N ARG A 360 11.24 -3.46 -17.16
CA ARG A 360 12.17 -3.03 -18.22
C ARG A 360 11.47 -2.57 -19.51
N ASP A 361 10.15 -2.42 -19.48
CA ASP A 361 9.34 -2.04 -20.63
C ASP A 361 9.86 -0.74 -21.27
N ALA A 362 10.07 -0.78 -22.58
CA ALA A 362 10.70 0.31 -23.32
C ALA A 362 9.92 1.63 -23.23
N HIS A 363 8.59 1.56 -23.13
CA HIS A 363 7.72 2.74 -23.00
C HIS A 363 7.78 3.37 -21.59
N GLY A 364 8.20 2.62 -20.56
CA GLY A 364 8.25 3.06 -19.17
C GLY A 364 9.55 3.76 -18.79
N LEU A 365 9.91 3.68 -17.50
CA LEU A 365 11.00 4.46 -16.90
C LEU A 365 12.42 3.97 -17.25
N ALA A 366 12.57 2.74 -17.75
CA ALA A 366 13.88 2.12 -18.01
C ALA A 366 14.68 2.91 -19.05
N CYS A 367 15.94 3.24 -18.74
CA CYS A 367 16.83 4.01 -19.62
C CYS A 367 16.15 5.26 -20.22
N PHE A 368 15.41 6.01 -19.39
CA PHE A 368 14.39 6.97 -19.85
C PHE A 368 14.85 7.92 -20.97
N ASP A 369 16.07 8.46 -20.86
CA ASP A 369 16.67 9.40 -21.82
C ASP A 369 17.92 8.84 -22.53
N GLY A 370 18.04 7.52 -22.57
CA GLY A 370 19.24 6.81 -23.03
C GLY A 370 20.30 6.59 -21.94
N THR A 371 20.03 7.06 -20.71
CA THR A 371 20.85 6.80 -19.52
C THR A 371 20.00 6.26 -18.36
N CYS A 372 20.65 5.75 -17.32
CA CYS A 372 19.97 5.32 -16.08
C CYS A 372 19.52 6.54 -15.28
N VAL A 373 18.29 7.00 -15.54
CA VAL A 373 17.71 8.18 -14.90
C VAL A 373 17.06 7.82 -13.56
N TYR A 374 16.11 6.90 -13.62
CA TYR A 374 15.30 6.45 -12.49
C TYR A 374 15.94 5.29 -11.76
N GLU A 375 16.54 4.35 -12.50
CA GLU A 375 17.30 3.23 -11.96
C GLU A 375 18.74 3.60 -11.62
N HIS A 376 19.35 2.83 -10.72
CA HIS A 376 20.77 2.99 -10.41
C HIS A 376 21.65 2.43 -11.54
N GLN A 377 22.69 3.18 -11.95
CA GLN A 377 23.57 2.80 -13.07
C GLN A 377 24.38 1.52 -12.82
N ASP A 378 24.84 1.29 -11.59
CA ASP A 378 25.46 0.01 -11.20
C ASP A 378 24.38 -1.08 -11.07
N PRO A 379 24.37 -2.12 -11.91
CA PRO A 379 23.33 -3.15 -11.91
C PRO A 379 23.28 -3.96 -10.61
N ARG A 380 24.37 -4.01 -9.85
CA ARG A 380 24.40 -4.68 -8.53
C ARG A 380 23.55 -3.96 -7.49
N LYS A 381 23.29 -2.67 -7.71
CA LYS A 381 22.37 -1.84 -6.91
C LYS A 381 21.05 -1.55 -7.63
N GLY A 382 21.06 -1.55 -8.96
CA GLY A 382 19.96 -1.08 -9.80
C GLY A 382 19.07 -2.18 -10.40
N SER A 383 19.22 -3.45 -10.02
CA SER A 383 18.39 -4.54 -10.56
C SER A 383 18.09 -5.63 -9.55
N HIS A 384 16.87 -6.18 -9.63
CA HIS A 384 16.51 -7.46 -9.04
C HIS A 384 16.70 -8.58 -10.07
N PRO A 385 17.74 -9.41 -9.96
CA PRO A 385 18.08 -10.40 -10.99
C PRO A 385 17.01 -11.48 -11.14
N HIS A 386 16.40 -11.93 -10.03
CA HIS A 386 15.37 -12.97 -10.07
C HIS A 386 14.02 -12.50 -10.63
N TRP A 387 13.70 -11.22 -10.48
CA TRP A 387 12.45 -10.63 -10.99
C TRP A 387 12.60 -10.07 -12.40
N GLY A 388 13.84 -9.81 -12.85
CA GLY A 388 14.11 -9.15 -14.12
C GLY A 388 13.82 -7.65 -14.13
N THR A 389 13.54 -7.06 -12.97
CA THR A 389 13.13 -5.65 -12.80
C THR A 389 14.31 -4.74 -12.42
N LEU A 390 14.06 -3.43 -12.44
CA LEU A 390 15.01 -2.36 -12.11
C LEU A 390 14.67 -1.75 -10.75
N ILE A 391 15.70 -1.34 -10.01
CA ILE A 391 15.60 -0.71 -8.68
C ILE A 391 15.84 0.79 -8.82
N TYR A 392 14.97 1.57 -8.20
CA TYR A 392 15.08 3.03 -8.15
C TYR A 392 16.40 3.48 -7.51
N ASN A 393 16.96 4.55 -8.06
CA ASN A 393 18.09 5.26 -7.45
C ASN A 393 17.58 6.21 -6.35
N TYR A 394 17.25 5.67 -5.18
CA TYR A 394 16.75 6.44 -4.03
C TYR A 394 17.71 7.57 -3.59
N GLY A 395 19.01 7.45 -3.87
CA GLY A 395 20.00 8.48 -3.57
C GLY A 395 19.90 9.71 -4.47
N ARG A 396 19.17 9.64 -5.59
CA ARG A 396 18.96 10.76 -6.50
C ARG A 396 17.76 11.59 -6.05
N PRO A 397 17.92 12.87 -5.67
CA PRO A 397 16.84 13.67 -5.08
C PRO A 397 15.58 13.74 -5.94
N GLU A 398 15.72 13.88 -7.26
CA GLU A 398 14.59 13.98 -8.18
C GLU A 398 13.81 12.65 -8.30
N VAL A 399 14.49 11.50 -8.18
CA VAL A 399 13.87 10.16 -8.18
C VAL A 399 13.13 9.91 -6.86
N SER A 400 13.76 10.24 -5.74
CA SER A 400 13.08 10.20 -4.43
C SER A 400 11.87 11.14 -4.41
N ASN A 401 11.97 12.32 -5.03
CA ASN A 401 10.83 13.24 -5.16
C ASN A 401 9.71 12.68 -6.04
N PHE A 402 10.05 12.02 -7.16
CA PHE A 402 9.06 11.34 -8.00
C PHE A 402 8.22 10.34 -7.20
N LEU A 403 8.85 9.52 -6.35
CA LEU A 403 8.16 8.53 -5.53
C LEU A 403 7.41 9.16 -4.35
N ILE A 404 8.02 10.09 -3.60
CA ILE A 404 7.35 10.75 -2.46
C ILE A 404 6.13 11.54 -2.94
N ALA A 405 6.27 12.31 -4.01
CA ALA A 405 5.16 13.05 -4.59
C ALA A 405 4.07 12.11 -5.13
N ASN A 406 4.43 10.89 -5.58
CA ASN A 406 3.45 9.90 -6.04
C ASN A 406 2.62 9.31 -4.89
N ALA A 407 3.26 8.97 -3.77
CA ALA A 407 2.53 8.55 -2.57
C ALA A 407 1.55 9.62 -2.09
N LEU A 408 1.98 10.90 -2.12
CA LEU A 408 1.12 12.03 -1.77
C LEU A 408 0.01 12.26 -2.79
N PHE A 409 0.28 12.08 -4.08
CA PHE A 409 -0.71 12.19 -5.16
C PHE A 409 -1.91 11.28 -4.93
N TRP A 410 -1.71 10.02 -4.54
CA TRP A 410 -2.81 9.10 -4.23
C TRP A 410 -3.64 9.55 -3.02
N ALA A 411 -2.98 10.10 -1.99
CA ALA A 411 -3.68 10.65 -0.82
C ALA A 411 -4.40 11.99 -1.14
N ASP A 412 -3.85 12.81 -2.02
CA ASP A 412 -4.35 14.16 -2.34
C ASP A 412 -5.40 14.17 -3.44
N LYS A 413 -5.14 13.54 -4.58
CA LYS A 413 -6.02 13.58 -5.76
C LYS A 413 -7.08 12.49 -5.74
N TYR A 414 -6.81 11.36 -5.09
CA TYR A 414 -7.75 10.21 -5.01
C TYR A 414 -8.25 9.91 -3.60
N HIS A 415 -7.87 10.72 -2.60
CA HIS A 415 -8.34 10.61 -1.22
C HIS A 415 -8.06 9.25 -0.53
N ALA A 416 -7.05 8.48 -0.97
CA ALA A 416 -6.72 7.19 -0.35
C ALA A 416 -6.53 7.30 1.18
N ASP A 417 -7.08 6.35 1.93
CA ASP A 417 -7.02 6.31 3.41
C ASP A 417 -5.76 5.63 3.93
N GLY A 418 -5.07 4.90 3.08
CA GLY A 418 -3.77 4.37 3.37
C GLY A 418 -3.06 3.89 2.12
N ILE A 419 -1.76 3.68 2.27
CA ILE A 419 -0.93 3.04 1.25
C ILE A 419 -0.11 1.93 1.91
N ARG A 420 -0.16 0.75 1.31
CA ARG A 420 0.59 -0.43 1.73
C ARG A 420 1.75 -0.67 0.77
N MET A 421 2.93 -0.88 1.33
CA MET A 421 4.16 -1.11 0.58
C MET A 421 4.54 -2.58 0.65
N ASP A 422 4.58 -3.22 -0.53
CA ASP A 422 5.09 -4.58 -0.69
C ASP A 422 6.61 -4.63 -0.65
N ALA A 423 7.15 -5.77 -0.21
CA ALA A 423 8.54 -6.16 -0.32
C ALA A 423 9.52 -5.09 0.18
N VAL A 424 9.25 -4.43 1.32
CA VAL A 424 10.13 -3.38 1.87
C VAL A 424 11.53 -3.93 2.14
N ALA A 425 11.65 -5.22 2.47
CA ALA A 425 12.94 -5.90 2.58
C ALA A 425 13.78 -5.82 1.30
N SER A 426 13.16 -5.88 0.12
CA SER A 426 13.85 -5.75 -1.17
C SER A 426 14.53 -4.40 -1.37
N MET A 427 13.98 -3.36 -0.72
CA MET A 427 14.54 -2.01 -0.72
C MET A 427 15.67 -1.87 0.31
N LEU A 428 15.47 -2.42 1.51
CA LEU A 428 16.34 -2.25 2.67
C LEU A 428 17.71 -2.92 2.54
N TYR A 429 17.83 -3.96 1.70
CA TYR A 429 19.03 -4.80 1.62
C TYR A 429 19.66 -4.78 0.22
N LEU A 430 20.93 -4.40 0.15
CA LEU A 430 21.72 -4.37 -1.09
C LEU A 430 21.96 -5.76 -1.67
N ASP A 431 21.96 -6.79 -0.82
CA ASP A 431 22.15 -8.21 -1.16
C ASP A 431 20.82 -8.98 -1.35
N TYR A 432 19.67 -8.31 -1.31
CA TYR A 432 18.38 -8.96 -1.49
C TYR A 432 18.30 -9.69 -2.84
N GLY A 433 18.10 -11.02 -2.78
CA GLY A 433 18.02 -11.88 -3.96
C GLY A 433 19.31 -11.95 -4.78
N LYS A 434 20.49 -11.76 -4.16
CA LYS A 434 21.81 -11.78 -4.83
C LYS A 434 22.77 -12.70 -4.07
N GLN A 435 23.70 -13.31 -4.81
CA GLN A 435 24.76 -14.16 -4.24
C GLN A 435 26.00 -13.34 -3.86
N ASP A 436 26.93 -13.95 -3.13
CA ASP A 436 28.23 -13.37 -2.83
C ASP A 436 28.98 -12.96 -4.11
N GLY A 437 29.43 -11.71 -4.16
CA GLY A 437 30.09 -11.11 -5.33
C GLY A 437 29.14 -10.46 -6.35
N GLU A 438 27.82 -10.64 -6.20
CA GLU A 438 26.80 -10.02 -7.06
C GLU A 438 26.24 -8.70 -6.49
N TRP A 439 26.65 -8.32 -5.28
CA TRP A 439 26.27 -7.07 -4.60
C TRP A 439 27.51 -6.32 -4.09
N VAL A 440 27.31 -5.07 -3.66
CA VAL A 440 28.36 -4.23 -3.06
C VAL A 440 27.89 -3.65 -1.74
N PRO A 441 28.73 -3.62 -0.70
CA PRO A 441 28.35 -3.08 0.60
C PRO A 441 28.16 -1.57 0.59
N ASN A 442 27.47 -1.08 1.62
CA ASN A 442 27.35 0.34 1.89
C ASN A 442 28.69 0.93 2.39
N ILE A 443 28.73 2.25 2.59
CA ILE A 443 29.94 2.97 3.02
C ILE A 443 30.49 2.54 4.38
N TYR A 444 29.71 1.82 5.20
CA TYR A 444 30.10 1.28 6.50
C TYR A 444 30.44 -0.22 6.45
N GLY A 445 30.37 -0.87 5.28
CA GLY A 445 30.68 -2.27 5.09
C GLY A 445 29.50 -3.23 5.33
N GLY A 446 28.31 -2.72 5.63
CA GLY A 446 27.09 -3.51 5.80
C GLY A 446 26.31 -3.73 4.50
N ASN A 447 25.23 -4.50 4.57
CA ASN A 447 24.33 -4.76 3.45
C ASN A 447 23.08 -3.86 3.44
N GLU A 448 22.94 -2.95 4.42
CA GLU A 448 21.83 -2.03 4.47
C GLU A 448 21.91 -1.00 3.34
N ASN A 449 20.82 -0.80 2.61
CA ASN A 449 20.68 0.22 1.58
C ASN A 449 20.33 1.57 2.26
N LEU A 450 21.35 2.34 2.60
CA LEU A 450 21.21 3.58 3.37
C LEU A 450 20.32 4.61 2.65
N GLU A 451 20.41 4.67 1.32
CA GLU A 451 19.61 5.55 0.50
C GLU A 451 18.12 5.19 0.54
N ALA A 452 17.78 3.88 0.50
CA ALA A 452 16.40 3.43 0.67
C ALA A 452 15.88 3.68 2.09
N VAL A 453 16.70 3.44 3.12
CA VAL A 453 16.34 3.74 4.52
C VAL A 453 16.01 5.22 4.70
N GLU A 454 16.83 6.12 4.15
CA GLU A 454 16.57 7.57 4.22
C GLU A 454 15.32 7.96 3.43
N PHE A 455 15.13 7.39 2.24
CA PHE A 455 13.90 7.58 1.45
C PHE A 455 12.64 7.22 2.24
N LEU A 456 12.62 6.06 2.91
CA LEU A 456 11.46 5.60 3.70
C LEU A 456 11.18 6.51 4.89
N LYS A 457 12.23 6.97 5.59
CA LYS A 457 12.11 7.94 6.69
C LYS A 457 11.59 9.30 6.20
N HIS A 458 12.06 9.74 5.03
CA HIS A 458 11.64 11.00 4.43
C HIS A 458 10.18 10.93 4.00
N LEU A 459 9.80 9.88 3.27
CA LEU A 459 8.43 9.57 2.88
C LEU A 459 7.49 9.59 4.10
N SER A 460 7.80 8.79 5.12
CA SER A 460 6.92 8.66 6.29
C SER A 460 6.78 9.97 7.07
N SER A 461 7.85 10.76 7.16
CA SER A 461 7.82 12.07 7.81
C SER A 461 6.92 13.07 7.07
N VAL A 462 7.02 13.12 5.74
CA VAL A 462 6.21 14.04 4.91
C VAL A 462 4.74 13.58 4.88
N PHE A 463 4.51 12.28 4.69
CA PHE A 463 3.16 11.70 4.64
C PHE A 463 2.43 11.91 5.97
N LYS A 464 3.05 11.61 7.11
CA LYS A 464 2.44 11.84 8.43
C LYS A 464 2.32 13.33 8.78
N GLY A 465 3.16 14.18 8.20
CA GLY A 465 3.12 15.63 8.37
C GLY A 465 1.79 16.26 7.93
N ARG A 466 1.04 15.59 7.05
CA ARG A 466 -0.29 15.99 6.55
C ARG A 466 -1.34 16.05 7.66
N LYS A 467 -1.25 15.17 8.66
CA LYS A 467 -2.18 15.06 9.80
C LYS A 467 -3.65 14.90 9.37
N ASP A 468 -3.90 14.15 8.30
CA ASP A 468 -5.22 13.89 7.72
C ASP A 468 -5.73 12.47 8.00
N GLY A 469 -5.01 11.71 8.84
CA GLY A 469 -5.38 10.38 9.32
C GLY A 469 -5.08 9.23 8.36
N ALA A 470 -4.51 9.50 7.17
CA ALA A 470 -4.09 8.44 6.26
C ALA A 470 -2.90 7.65 6.83
N VAL A 471 -2.84 6.35 6.57
CA VAL A 471 -1.86 5.43 7.19
C VAL A 471 -0.85 4.85 6.19
N LEU A 472 0.37 4.58 6.68
CA LEU A 472 1.37 3.81 5.95
C LEU A 472 1.50 2.39 6.52
N ILE A 473 1.43 1.37 5.66
CA ILE A 473 1.54 -0.04 6.03
C ILE A 473 2.73 -0.67 5.30
N ALA A 474 3.55 -1.45 6.00
CA ALA A 474 4.69 -2.14 5.40
C ALA A 474 4.54 -3.67 5.46
N GLU A 475 4.87 -4.35 4.37
CA GLU A 475 5.31 -5.74 4.42
C GLU A 475 6.84 -5.78 4.44
N GLU A 476 7.38 -6.33 5.54
CA GLU A 476 8.82 -6.47 5.74
C GLU A 476 9.07 -7.82 6.44
N SER A 477 9.84 -8.69 5.76
CA SER A 477 9.93 -10.13 6.06
C SER A 477 11.28 -10.60 6.61
N THR A 478 12.21 -9.69 6.95
CA THR A 478 13.57 -9.99 7.43
C THR A 478 13.84 -9.56 8.87
N ALA A 479 12.78 -9.21 9.61
CA ALA A 479 12.83 -8.76 11.01
C ALA A 479 13.62 -7.45 11.23
N TRP A 480 13.56 -6.53 10.25
CA TRP A 480 14.06 -5.18 10.44
C TRP A 480 13.38 -4.53 11.66
N PRO A 481 14.14 -3.94 12.60
CA PRO A 481 13.58 -3.39 13.82
C PRO A 481 12.96 -2.01 13.63
N MET A 482 11.94 -1.68 14.43
CA MET A 482 11.32 -0.36 14.50
C MET A 482 10.74 0.12 13.16
N VAL A 483 10.15 -0.79 12.37
CA VAL A 483 9.47 -0.42 11.11
C VAL A 483 8.35 0.58 11.40
N THR A 484 7.58 0.35 12.47
CA THR A 484 6.51 1.25 12.93
C THR A 484 6.97 2.25 14.00
N GLY A 485 8.27 2.29 14.28
CA GLY A 485 8.91 3.26 15.17
C GLY A 485 9.10 4.61 14.50
N LYS A 486 9.33 5.66 15.29
CA LYS A 486 9.49 7.01 14.75
C LYS A 486 10.82 7.19 14.01
N PRO A 487 10.87 7.97 12.91
CA PRO A 487 12.13 8.28 12.22
C PRO A 487 13.20 8.93 13.10
N GLU A 488 12.79 9.83 14.01
CA GLU A 488 13.68 10.52 14.96
C GLU A 488 14.40 9.57 15.94
N ASP A 489 13.79 8.43 16.24
CA ASP A 489 14.33 7.39 17.12
C ASP A 489 15.02 6.25 16.35
N GLY A 490 15.21 6.42 15.03
CA GLY A 490 15.85 5.44 14.16
C GLY A 490 14.90 4.45 13.47
N GLY A 491 13.59 4.55 13.69
CA GLY A 491 12.58 3.73 12.99
C GLY A 491 12.31 4.18 11.55
N LEU A 492 11.48 3.43 10.82
CA LEU A 492 11.12 3.77 9.43
C LEU A 492 9.88 4.67 9.31
N GLY A 493 9.09 4.76 10.38
CA GLY A 493 7.96 5.68 10.46
C GLY A 493 6.65 5.16 9.88
N PHE A 494 6.50 3.86 9.58
CA PHE A 494 5.21 3.29 9.20
C PHE A 494 4.21 3.32 10.36
N ASP A 495 2.91 3.24 10.06
CA ASP A 495 1.88 3.11 11.10
C ASP A 495 1.71 1.65 11.51
N PHE A 496 1.72 0.76 10.52
CA PHE A 496 1.52 -0.67 10.69
C PHE A 496 2.54 -1.51 9.92
N LYS A 497 2.73 -2.75 10.37
CA LYS A 497 3.55 -3.77 9.72
C LYS A 497 2.75 -5.07 9.59
N TRP A 498 2.79 -5.73 8.44
CA TRP A 498 2.27 -7.09 8.31
C TRP A 498 3.07 -8.07 9.18
N ASN A 499 2.37 -8.93 9.94
CA ASN A 499 3.01 -9.93 10.78
C ASN A 499 3.28 -11.22 10.01
N MET A 500 4.29 -11.19 9.14
CA MET A 500 4.68 -12.35 8.32
C MET A 500 5.14 -13.54 9.17
N GLY A 501 5.74 -13.29 10.34
CA GLY A 501 6.12 -14.34 11.29
C GLY A 501 4.91 -15.11 11.81
N TRP A 502 3.92 -14.39 12.34
CA TRP A 502 2.66 -14.99 12.80
C TRP A 502 1.96 -15.76 11.67
N MET A 503 1.89 -15.18 10.46
CA MET A 503 1.23 -15.82 9.33
C MET A 503 1.89 -17.15 8.98
N ASN A 504 3.22 -17.19 8.85
CA ASN A 504 3.97 -18.40 8.51
C ASN A 504 3.86 -19.47 9.61
N ASP A 505 4.07 -19.08 10.87
CA ASP A 505 3.98 -19.99 12.02
C ASP A 505 2.56 -20.59 12.09
N PHE A 506 1.54 -19.73 12.02
CA PHE A 506 0.16 -20.16 12.23
C PHE A 506 -0.42 -20.97 11.07
N THR A 507 -0.09 -20.63 9.82
CA THR A 507 -0.49 -21.47 8.67
C THR A 507 0.22 -22.82 8.69
N SER A 508 1.49 -22.88 9.08
CA SER A 508 2.23 -24.14 9.26
C SER A 508 1.59 -25.01 10.34
N TYR A 509 1.26 -24.41 11.49
CA TYR A 509 0.56 -25.09 12.59
C TYR A 509 -0.79 -25.65 12.14
N MET A 510 -1.58 -24.87 11.41
CA MET A 510 -2.91 -25.30 10.95
C MET A 510 -2.84 -26.39 9.87
N ARG A 511 -1.80 -26.40 9.02
CA ARG A 511 -1.52 -27.47 8.05
C ARG A 511 -1.10 -28.78 8.71
N CYS A 512 -0.52 -28.70 9.90
CA CYS A 512 -0.11 -29.87 10.68
C CYS A 512 -1.35 -30.72 11.02
N ASP A 513 -1.26 -32.03 10.81
CA ASP A 513 -2.28 -32.97 11.27
C ASP A 513 -2.54 -32.75 12.77
N PRO A 514 -3.81 -32.69 13.21
CA PRO A 514 -4.17 -32.44 14.60
C PRO A 514 -3.38 -33.26 15.63
N TYR A 515 -3.10 -34.53 15.31
CA TYR A 515 -2.33 -35.42 16.20
C TYR A 515 -0.90 -34.94 16.47
N PHE A 516 -0.30 -34.24 15.50
CA PHE A 516 1.09 -33.74 15.59
C PHE A 516 1.19 -32.29 16.08
N ARG A 517 0.07 -31.57 16.24
CA ARG A 517 0.07 -30.16 16.66
C ARG A 517 0.71 -29.92 18.02
N LYS A 518 0.57 -30.86 18.96
CA LYS A 518 1.25 -30.80 20.26
C LYS A 518 2.77 -30.65 20.18
N TYR A 519 3.40 -31.19 19.13
CA TYR A 519 4.86 -31.07 18.93
C TYR A 519 5.26 -29.75 18.28
N ASN A 520 4.30 -29.01 17.72
CA ASN A 520 4.49 -27.73 17.03
C ASN A 520 3.78 -26.58 17.77
N TYR A 521 3.36 -26.80 19.02
CA TYR A 521 2.60 -25.83 19.82
C TYR A 521 3.29 -24.47 20.01
N GLY A 522 4.62 -24.42 19.86
CA GLY A 522 5.38 -23.17 19.82
C GLY A 522 4.91 -22.22 18.72
N GLU A 523 4.59 -22.73 17.52
CA GLU A 523 4.12 -21.93 16.38
C GLU A 523 2.81 -21.16 16.71
N LEU A 524 1.97 -21.73 17.57
CA LEU A 524 0.72 -21.10 18.01
C LEU A 524 0.93 -19.94 19.00
N THR A 525 2.02 -19.96 19.77
CA THR A 525 2.23 -19.06 20.93
C THR A 525 3.41 -18.10 20.77
N PHE A 526 4.35 -18.39 19.86
CA PHE A 526 5.62 -17.69 19.72
C PHE A 526 5.45 -16.21 19.34
N SER A 527 4.50 -15.91 18.46
CA SER A 527 4.21 -14.54 18.01
C SER A 527 3.91 -13.56 19.15
N MET A 528 3.32 -14.04 20.25
CA MET A 528 3.04 -13.21 21.43
C MET A 528 4.30 -12.73 22.17
N LEU A 529 5.46 -13.35 21.94
CA LEU A 529 6.73 -12.88 22.51
C LEU A 529 7.17 -11.54 21.91
N TYR A 530 6.80 -11.26 20.66
CA TYR A 530 7.16 -10.04 19.94
C TYR A 530 5.95 -9.23 19.46
N ALA A 531 4.71 -9.63 19.74
CA ALA A 531 3.49 -8.96 19.28
C ALA A 531 3.41 -7.44 19.61
N TYR A 532 4.20 -6.96 20.58
CA TYR A 532 4.26 -5.56 20.99
C TYR A 532 5.54 -4.83 20.54
N SER A 533 6.38 -5.46 19.71
CA SER A 533 7.56 -4.80 19.14
C SER A 533 7.21 -3.86 17.98
N GLU A 534 6.07 -4.10 17.33
CA GLU A 534 5.55 -3.32 16.20
C GLU A 534 4.03 -3.23 16.27
N ASN A 535 3.44 -2.29 15.53
CA ASN A 535 1.98 -2.26 15.37
C ASN A 535 1.58 -3.22 14.24
N PHE A 536 1.33 -4.48 14.59
CA PHE A 536 1.04 -5.52 13.61
C PHE A 536 -0.38 -5.50 13.01
N VAL A 537 -0.47 -5.89 11.74
CA VAL A 537 -1.65 -6.41 11.05
C VAL A 537 -1.43 -7.91 10.84
N LEU A 538 -2.41 -8.73 11.23
CA LEU A 538 -2.41 -10.17 10.97
C LEU A 538 -3.03 -10.43 9.61
N VAL A 539 -2.29 -11.12 8.74
CA VAL A 539 -2.62 -11.21 7.32
C VAL A 539 -2.74 -12.65 6.85
N PHE A 540 -3.76 -12.92 6.05
CA PHE A 540 -3.82 -14.03 5.10
C PHE A 540 -4.06 -13.42 3.71
N SER A 541 -2.99 -12.96 3.08
CA SER A 541 -3.06 -12.20 1.82
C SER A 541 -3.19 -13.11 0.59
N HIS A 542 -3.30 -12.48 -0.58
CA HIS A 542 -3.30 -13.12 -1.90
C HIS A 542 -2.10 -14.07 -2.11
N ASP A 543 -0.91 -13.68 -1.65
CA ASP A 543 0.33 -14.47 -1.78
C ASP A 543 0.24 -15.85 -1.10
N GLU A 544 -0.65 -16.01 -0.13
CA GLU A 544 -0.77 -17.25 0.63
C GLU A 544 -1.71 -18.27 -0.03
N VAL A 545 -2.43 -17.91 -1.09
CA VAL A 545 -3.43 -18.76 -1.74
C VAL A 545 -3.18 -18.98 -3.23
N VAL A 546 -1.90 -19.00 -3.62
CA VAL A 546 -1.41 -19.15 -4.99
C VAL A 546 -0.17 -20.05 -5.06
N HIS A 547 0.32 -20.32 -6.28
CA HIS A 547 1.59 -20.97 -6.56
C HIS A 547 1.79 -22.33 -5.87
N GLY A 548 0.73 -23.13 -5.74
CA GLY A 548 0.77 -24.46 -5.12
C GLY A 548 0.75 -24.43 -3.59
N LYS A 549 0.59 -23.26 -2.96
CA LYS A 549 0.45 -23.15 -1.49
C LYS A 549 -0.92 -23.66 -1.00
N GLY A 550 -1.91 -23.78 -1.88
CA GLY A 550 -3.30 -24.12 -1.62
C GLY A 550 -4.12 -22.94 -1.09
N SER A 551 -5.44 -22.94 -1.35
CA SER A 551 -6.40 -22.05 -0.69
C SER A 551 -6.39 -22.25 0.83
N MET A 552 -6.97 -21.31 1.59
CA MET A 552 -7.00 -21.42 3.05
C MET A 552 -7.74 -22.66 3.54
N ILE A 553 -8.83 -23.09 2.89
CA ILE A 553 -9.49 -24.36 3.20
C ILE A 553 -8.67 -25.56 2.71
N GLY A 554 -7.98 -25.43 1.56
CA GLY A 554 -7.10 -26.46 1.02
C GLY A 554 -5.92 -26.80 1.94
N LYS A 555 -5.43 -25.82 2.72
CA LYS A 555 -4.38 -26.00 3.75
C LYS A 555 -4.84 -26.83 4.95
N MET A 556 -6.13 -26.94 5.21
CA MET A 556 -6.63 -27.59 6.42
C MET A 556 -6.61 -29.13 6.28
N PRO A 557 -6.19 -29.87 7.31
CA PRO A 557 -6.27 -31.32 7.35
C PRO A 557 -7.72 -31.81 7.49
N GLY A 558 -8.00 -33.00 6.99
CA GLY A 558 -9.34 -33.63 6.99
C GLY A 558 -9.68 -34.26 5.64
N GLU A 559 -10.48 -35.31 5.67
CA GLU A 559 -10.91 -36.03 4.46
C GLU A 559 -12.10 -35.35 3.77
N THR A 560 -12.97 -34.69 4.55
CA THR A 560 -14.15 -34.00 4.03
C THR A 560 -14.02 -32.49 4.11
N LEU A 561 -14.80 -31.78 3.28
CA LEU A 561 -14.80 -30.32 3.26
C LEU A 561 -15.32 -29.74 4.59
N GLU A 562 -16.27 -30.41 5.25
CA GLU A 562 -16.81 -30.03 6.55
C GLU A 562 -15.74 -30.07 7.64
N GLN A 563 -14.88 -31.11 7.65
CA GLN A 563 -13.75 -31.21 8.59
C GLN A 563 -12.71 -30.12 8.35
N LYS A 564 -12.42 -29.82 7.07
CA LYS A 564 -11.53 -28.72 6.69
C LYS A 564 -12.12 -27.36 7.10
N ALA A 565 -13.40 -27.15 6.87
CA ALA A 565 -14.12 -25.94 7.30
C ALA A 565 -14.13 -25.80 8.82
N GLN A 566 -14.27 -26.89 9.58
CA GLN A 566 -14.18 -26.86 11.05
C GLN A 566 -12.81 -26.38 11.54
N ASN A 567 -11.73 -26.87 10.92
CA ASN A 567 -10.37 -26.38 11.18
C ASN A 567 -10.24 -24.88 10.84
N LEU A 568 -10.73 -24.46 9.67
CA LEU A 568 -10.65 -23.08 9.22
C LEU A 568 -11.44 -22.12 10.11
N ARG A 569 -12.64 -22.50 10.56
CA ARG A 569 -13.44 -21.71 11.51
C ARG A 569 -12.69 -21.51 12.84
N THR A 570 -11.99 -22.54 13.31
CA THR A 570 -11.15 -22.44 14.51
C THR A 570 -10.00 -21.47 14.30
N ALA A 571 -9.34 -21.56 13.13
CA ALA A 571 -8.25 -20.67 12.77
C ALA A 571 -8.67 -19.19 12.75
N TYR A 572 -9.80 -18.87 12.10
CA TYR A 572 -10.32 -17.50 12.04
C TYR A 572 -10.84 -17.00 13.39
N GLY A 573 -11.40 -17.89 14.22
CA GLY A 573 -11.78 -17.55 15.60
C GLY A 573 -10.57 -17.13 16.44
N PHE A 574 -9.46 -17.86 16.34
CA PHE A 574 -8.22 -17.51 16.99
C PHE A 574 -7.62 -16.20 16.44
N MET A 575 -7.56 -16.04 15.12
CA MET A 575 -7.08 -14.81 14.47
C MET A 575 -7.84 -13.57 14.95
N THR A 576 -9.17 -13.68 15.09
CA THR A 576 -10.03 -12.59 15.60
C THR A 576 -9.66 -12.19 17.02
N GLY A 577 -9.37 -13.18 17.88
CA GLY A 577 -8.98 -12.96 19.28
C GLY A 577 -7.52 -12.54 19.47
N HIS A 578 -6.61 -12.88 18.56
CA HIS A 578 -5.20 -12.53 18.64
C HIS A 578 -4.98 -11.00 18.55
N PRO A 579 -4.02 -10.37 19.25
CA PRO A 579 -3.74 -8.94 19.10
C PRO A 579 -3.27 -8.54 17.69
N GLY A 580 -3.68 -7.35 17.23
CA GLY A 580 -3.33 -6.75 15.93
C GLY A 580 -4.53 -6.58 15.01
N LYS A 581 -4.44 -5.74 13.97
CA LYS A 581 -5.51 -5.57 12.96
C LYS A 581 -5.63 -6.81 12.07
N LYS A 582 -6.68 -6.92 11.25
CA LYS A 582 -6.99 -8.15 10.49
C LYS A 582 -7.08 -7.87 8.99
N LEU A 583 -6.54 -8.79 8.19
CA LEU A 583 -6.68 -8.79 6.74
C LEU A 583 -6.98 -10.20 6.24
N LEU A 584 -8.03 -10.32 5.41
CA LEU A 584 -8.32 -11.51 4.63
C LEU A 584 -8.39 -11.13 3.15
N PHE A 585 -7.80 -11.97 2.29
CA PHE A 585 -7.98 -11.85 0.85
C PHE A 585 -9.33 -12.38 0.40
N MET A 586 -9.86 -11.78 -0.65
CA MET A 586 -11.11 -12.18 -1.30
C MET A 586 -11.14 -13.69 -1.63
N GLY A 587 -12.30 -14.32 -1.44
CA GLY A 587 -12.49 -15.76 -1.61
C GLY A 587 -12.26 -16.58 -0.34
N GLN A 588 -11.41 -16.11 0.57
CA GLN A 588 -11.08 -16.85 1.80
C GLN A 588 -12.20 -16.85 2.83
N ASP A 589 -13.12 -15.89 2.76
CA ASP A 589 -14.22 -15.70 3.71
C ASP A 589 -15.41 -16.64 3.50
N PHE A 590 -15.61 -17.12 2.27
CA PHE A 590 -16.53 -18.23 1.97
C PHE A 590 -15.81 -19.57 1.71
N ALA A 591 -14.51 -19.62 2.01
CA ALA A 591 -13.65 -20.79 1.83
C ALA A 591 -13.64 -21.34 0.39
N GLN A 592 -13.28 -20.48 -0.57
CA GLN A 592 -12.97 -20.93 -1.92
C GLN A 592 -11.99 -22.11 -1.91
N VAL A 593 -12.26 -23.14 -2.73
CA VAL A 593 -11.50 -24.38 -2.72
C VAL A 593 -10.24 -24.25 -3.55
N ASP A 594 -10.37 -23.73 -4.76
CA ASP A 594 -9.23 -23.56 -5.65
C ASP A 594 -8.38 -22.35 -5.25
N GLU A 595 -7.11 -22.40 -5.62
CA GLU A 595 -6.21 -21.26 -5.51
C GLU A 595 -6.77 -20.06 -6.27
N TRP A 596 -6.37 -18.86 -5.84
CA TRP A 596 -6.73 -17.66 -6.58
C TRP A 596 -6.09 -17.71 -7.98
N ASN A 597 -6.90 -17.32 -8.97
CA ASN A 597 -6.51 -17.22 -10.36
C ASN A 597 -6.90 -15.83 -10.88
N GLU A 598 -5.92 -15.00 -11.22
CA GLU A 598 -6.13 -13.65 -11.71
C GLU A 598 -6.88 -13.62 -13.06
N ASN A 599 -6.88 -14.73 -13.78
CA ASN A 599 -7.54 -14.87 -15.09
C ASN A 599 -9.04 -15.24 -15.00
N ALA A 600 -9.59 -15.42 -13.80
CA ALA A 600 -10.98 -15.83 -13.59
C ALA A 600 -11.67 -14.98 -12.52
N SER A 601 -13.00 -14.98 -12.52
CA SER A 601 -13.77 -14.52 -11.35
C SER A 601 -13.53 -15.44 -10.15
N LEU A 602 -13.74 -14.94 -8.95
CA LEU A 602 -13.94 -15.81 -7.78
C LEU A 602 -15.11 -16.77 -8.03
N GLU A 603 -15.06 -17.92 -7.36
CA GLU A 603 -16.05 -19.00 -7.50
C GLU A 603 -17.34 -18.71 -6.71
N TRP A 604 -18.03 -17.62 -7.04
CA TRP A 604 -19.22 -17.14 -6.32
C TRP A 604 -20.35 -18.17 -6.22
N ASN A 605 -20.45 -19.10 -7.16
CA ASN A 605 -21.41 -20.20 -7.11
C ASN A 605 -21.18 -21.15 -5.93
N LEU A 606 -19.99 -21.16 -5.31
CA LEU A 606 -19.73 -21.98 -4.13
C LEU A 606 -20.65 -21.63 -2.95
N THR A 607 -21.08 -20.38 -2.82
CA THR A 607 -21.98 -19.95 -1.73
C THR A 607 -23.38 -20.54 -1.82
N GLU A 608 -23.74 -21.20 -2.94
CA GLU A 608 -24.99 -21.96 -3.04
C GLU A 608 -24.94 -23.29 -2.24
N TYR A 609 -23.74 -23.76 -1.90
CA TYR A 609 -23.56 -24.98 -1.11
C TYR A 609 -23.45 -24.66 0.40
N PRO A 610 -24.04 -25.48 1.28
CA PRO A 610 -24.12 -25.19 2.71
C PRO A 610 -22.78 -24.89 3.39
N VAL A 611 -21.72 -25.63 3.09
CA VAL A 611 -20.42 -25.47 3.78
C VAL A 611 -19.82 -24.08 3.55
N HIS A 612 -19.90 -23.56 2.33
CA HIS A 612 -19.36 -22.23 1.98
C HIS A 612 -20.24 -21.11 2.51
N GLN A 613 -21.57 -21.24 2.42
CA GLN A 613 -22.50 -20.28 3.01
C GLN A 613 -22.30 -20.18 4.53
N GLN A 614 -22.18 -21.33 5.22
CA GLN A 614 -21.95 -21.39 6.66
C GLN A 614 -20.59 -20.81 7.07
N MET A 615 -19.56 -20.98 6.23
CA MET A 615 -18.27 -20.32 6.44
C MET A 615 -18.39 -18.80 6.32
N GLN A 616 -19.06 -18.33 5.28
CA GLN A 616 -19.31 -16.91 5.05
C GLN A 616 -20.10 -16.28 6.21
N ASP A 617 -21.15 -16.97 6.68
CA ASP A 617 -21.95 -16.54 7.83
C ASP A 617 -21.12 -16.48 9.12
N TYR A 618 -20.19 -17.43 9.30
CA TYR A 618 -19.27 -17.42 10.44
C TYR A 618 -18.26 -16.26 10.38
N VAL A 619 -17.67 -15.98 9.22
CA VAL A 619 -16.75 -14.84 9.05
C VAL A 619 -17.50 -13.52 9.26
N LYS A 620 -18.71 -13.41 8.73
CA LYS A 620 -19.60 -12.27 9.00
C LYS A 620 -19.87 -12.11 10.50
N ALA A 621 -20.16 -13.20 11.21
CA ALA A 621 -20.37 -13.16 12.66
C ALA A 621 -19.10 -12.74 13.42
N LEU A 622 -17.91 -13.20 13.01
CA LEU A 622 -16.61 -12.77 13.57
C LEU A 622 -16.35 -11.28 13.34
N ASN A 623 -16.60 -10.78 12.13
CA ASN A 623 -16.43 -9.37 11.82
C ASN A 623 -17.37 -8.48 12.65
N HIS A 624 -18.63 -8.86 12.77
CA HIS A 624 -19.57 -8.12 13.64
C HIS A 624 -19.23 -8.24 15.13
N LEU A 625 -18.69 -9.36 15.59
CA LEU A 625 -18.14 -9.51 16.94
C LEU A 625 -16.98 -8.51 17.14
N TYR A 626 -16.04 -8.45 16.20
CA TYR A 626 -14.90 -7.53 16.25
C TYR A 626 -15.34 -6.06 16.32
N LEU A 627 -16.29 -5.66 15.49
CA LEU A 627 -16.84 -4.29 15.50
C LEU A 627 -17.58 -3.94 16.80
N SER A 628 -18.29 -4.92 17.38
CA SER A 628 -19.15 -4.69 18.55
C SER A 628 -18.39 -4.65 19.88
N HIS A 629 -17.18 -5.20 19.91
CA HIS A 629 -16.42 -5.40 21.15
C HIS A 629 -15.06 -4.68 21.13
N PRO A 630 -14.94 -3.50 21.77
CA PRO A 630 -13.69 -2.75 21.85
C PRO A 630 -12.49 -3.51 22.42
N ALA A 631 -12.72 -4.58 23.18
CA ALA A 631 -11.65 -5.46 23.66
C ALA A 631 -10.80 -6.07 22.54
N LEU A 632 -11.35 -6.17 21.32
CA LEU A 632 -10.67 -6.78 20.17
C LEU A 632 -9.79 -5.81 19.39
N TYR A 633 -9.86 -4.50 19.65
CA TYR A 633 -9.10 -3.51 18.87
C TYR A 633 -8.50 -2.34 19.64
N GLU A 634 -9.10 -1.87 20.76
CA GLU A 634 -8.64 -0.65 21.45
C GLU A 634 -7.23 -0.78 22.05
N LYS A 635 -6.87 -1.99 22.49
CA LYS A 635 -5.62 -2.31 23.18
C LYS A 635 -4.79 -3.35 22.42
N ASP A 636 -4.88 -3.41 21.09
CA ASP A 636 -4.08 -4.35 20.28
C ASP A 636 -2.57 -4.24 20.55
N TYR A 637 -2.09 -3.02 20.81
CA TYR A 637 -0.66 -2.71 20.99
C TYR A 637 -0.29 -2.37 22.44
N ASP A 638 -1.18 -2.68 23.38
CA ASP A 638 -0.96 -2.55 24.82
C ASP A 638 -0.92 -3.96 25.45
N PRO A 639 0.17 -4.35 26.15
CA PRO A 639 0.24 -5.62 26.85
C PRO A 639 -0.91 -5.89 27.84
N GLU A 640 -1.59 -4.87 28.35
CA GLU A 640 -2.78 -5.06 29.20
C GLU A 640 -4.02 -5.56 28.44
N GLY A 641 -4.04 -5.39 27.11
CA GLY A 641 -5.14 -5.77 26.23
C GLY A 641 -5.30 -7.26 26.02
N PHE A 642 -4.28 -8.05 26.37
CA PHE A 642 -4.25 -9.50 26.22
C PHE A 642 -3.64 -10.16 27.46
N GLN A 643 -4.16 -11.30 27.85
CA GLN A 643 -3.54 -12.13 28.89
C GLN A 643 -3.82 -13.60 28.61
N TRP A 644 -2.76 -14.40 28.56
CA TRP A 644 -2.88 -15.85 28.63
C TRP A 644 -3.50 -16.25 29.97
N ILE A 645 -4.55 -17.07 29.92
CA ILE A 645 -5.03 -17.84 31.08
C ILE A 645 -4.25 -19.15 31.14
N ASN A 646 -4.14 -19.83 30.00
CA ASN A 646 -3.31 -21.02 29.86
C ASN A 646 -2.77 -21.11 28.43
N CYS A 647 -1.45 -21.23 28.31
CA CYS A 647 -0.72 -21.49 27.07
C CYS A 647 0.28 -22.64 27.28
N SER A 648 -0.10 -23.63 28.09
CA SER A 648 0.68 -24.82 28.41
C SER A 648 -0.12 -26.12 28.24
N TYR A 649 -1.29 -26.04 27.60
CA TYR A 649 -2.05 -27.21 27.14
C TYR A 649 -1.55 -27.66 25.77
N ASP A 650 -0.26 -27.94 25.66
CA ASP A 650 0.36 -28.47 24.45
C ASP A 650 -0.17 -29.87 24.12
N GLN A 651 -0.36 -30.73 25.13
CA GLN A 651 -0.86 -32.09 24.93
C GLN A 651 -2.28 -32.13 24.35
N GLU A 652 -3.12 -31.17 24.72
CA GLU A 652 -4.49 -31.01 24.22
C GLU A 652 -4.58 -30.03 23.04
N SER A 653 -3.46 -29.43 22.61
CA SER A 653 -3.42 -28.39 21.58
C SER A 653 -4.44 -27.28 21.81
N MET A 654 -4.59 -26.84 23.07
CA MET A 654 -5.55 -25.82 23.47
C MET A 654 -4.86 -24.53 23.89
N VAL A 655 -5.51 -23.40 23.66
CA VAL A 655 -5.10 -22.09 24.19
C VAL A 655 -6.29 -21.37 24.80
N ILE A 656 -6.04 -20.67 25.90
CA ILE A 656 -7.05 -19.95 26.65
C ILE A 656 -6.50 -18.58 27.00
N PHE A 657 -7.21 -17.53 26.60
CA PHE A 657 -6.77 -16.16 26.81
C PHE A 657 -7.95 -15.21 26.96
N ILE A 658 -7.65 -14.02 27.46
CA ILE A 658 -8.62 -12.93 27.55
C ILE A 658 -8.16 -11.73 26.74
N ARG A 659 -9.15 -10.98 26.23
CA ARG A 659 -9.00 -9.67 25.60
C ARG A 659 -9.70 -8.63 26.45
N ARG A 660 -9.10 -7.45 26.59
CA ARG A 660 -9.61 -6.34 27.42
C ARG A 660 -9.60 -5.04 26.65
N SER A 661 -10.61 -4.22 26.87
CA SER A 661 -10.65 -2.83 26.41
C SER A 661 -10.12 -1.87 27.49
N LYS A 662 -10.25 -0.56 27.26
CA LYS A 662 -10.04 0.46 28.31
C LYS A 662 -11.04 0.34 29.48
N LYS A 663 -12.23 -0.20 29.22
CA LYS A 663 -13.26 -0.51 30.25
C LYS A 663 -13.09 -1.94 30.74
N LYS A 664 -12.93 -2.14 32.06
CA LYS A 664 -12.67 -3.46 32.65
C LYS A 664 -13.86 -4.42 32.49
N GLU A 665 -15.07 -3.87 32.40
CA GLU A 665 -16.31 -4.60 32.20
C GLU A 665 -16.41 -5.23 30.81
N GLU A 666 -15.63 -4.71 29.86
CA GLU A 666 -15.53 -5.21 28.49
C GLU A 666 -14.31 -6.15 28.40
N THR A 667 -14.52 -7.37 28.88
CA THR A 667 -13.55 -8.47 28.85
C THR A 667 -14.14 -9.65 28.09
N LEU A 668 -13.38 -10.16 27.11
CA LEU A 668 -13.71 -11.37 26.37
C LEU A 668 -12.77 -12.51 26.76
N LEU A 669 -13.31 -13.72 26.87
CA LEU A 669 -12.56 -14.95 27.12
C LEU A 669 -12.65 -15.84 25.88
N PHE A 670 -11.50 -16.23 25.35
CA PHE A 670 -11.35 -17.14 24.22
C PHE A 670 -10.87 -18.50 24.72
N VAL A 671 -11.52 -19.55 24.24
CA VAL A 671 -11.11 -20.95 24.43
C VAL A 671 -11.02 -21.58 23.05
N CYS A 672 -9.81 -21.89 22.59
CA CYS A 672 -9.57 -22.51 21.30
C CYS A 672 -9.05 -23.93 21.51
N ASN A 673 -9.73 -24.89 20.90
CA ASN A 673 -9.35 -26.30 20.83
C ASN A 673 -8.91 -26.64 19.41
N PHE A 674 -7.62 -26.90 19.22
CA PHE A 674 -7.04 -27.29 17.94
C PHE A 674 -6.80 -28.80 17.83
N ASP A 675 -7.43 -29.61 18.68
CA ASP A 675 -7.41 -31.07 18.60
C ASP A 675 -8.80 -31.64 18.23
N ASN A 676 -8.82 -32.90 17.81
CA ASN A 676 -10.01 -33.65 17.43
C ASN A 676 -10.72 -34.28 18.64
N ILE A 677 -10.38 -33.84 19.85
CA ILE A 677 -10.92 -34.37 21.11
C ILE A 677 -12.03 -33.46 21.64
N THR A 678 -13.16 -34.07 21.97
CA THR A 678 -14.29 -33.42 22.63
C THR A 678 -14.08 -33.38 24.14
N HIS A 679 -14.37 -32.23 24.78
CA HIS A 679 -14.35 -32.09 26.23
C HIS A 679 -15.75 -31.73 26.77
N GLU A 680 -16.48 -32.70 27.30
CA GLU A 680 -17.85 -32.50 27.83
C GLU A 680 -17.90 -31.74 29.16
N LYS A 681 -16.82 -31.79 29.95
CA LYS A 681 -16.70 -31.13 31.25
C LYS A 681 -15.31 -30.54 31.43
N PHE A 682 -14.96 -29.59 30.58
CA PHE A 682 -13.69 -28.91 30.63
C PHE A 682 -13.72 -27.82 31.71
N ARG A 683 -12.80 -27.90 32.68
CA ARG A 683 -12.62 -26.87 33.71
C ARG A 683 -11.46 -25.98 33.30
N LEU A 684 -11.67 -24.67 33.39
CA LEU A 684 -10.63 -23.67 33.18
C LEU A 684 -10.70 -22.58 34.25
N GLY A 685 -9.55 -22.01 34.57
CA GLY A 685 -9.42 -20.82 35.40
C GLY A 685 -10.03 -19.60 34.72
N VAL A 686 -10.50 -18.66 35.51
CA VAL A 686 -11.05 -17.39 35.02
C VAL A 686 -10.57 -16.22 35.89
N PRO A 687 -10.32 -15.03 35.32
CA PRO A 687 -9.58 -13.97 36.00
C PRO A 687 -10.32 -13.34 37.17
N PHE A 688 -11.64 -13.54 37.28
CA PHE A 688 -12.45 -12.99 38.36
C PHE A 688 -13.72 -13.82 38.61
N ALA A 689 -14.28 -13.67 39.82
CA ALA A 689 -15.62 -14.16 40.10
C ALA A 689 -16.66 -13.38 39.27
N GLY A 690 -17.61 -14.07 38.64
CA GLY A 690 -18.57 -13.43 37.74
C GLY A 690 -19.39 -14.38 36.87
N LYS A 691 -20.03 -13.79 35.86
CA LYS A 691 -20.85 -14.45 34.84
C LYS A 691 -20.09 -14.49 33.52
N TYR A 692 -20.11 -15.64 32.86
CA TYR A 692 -19.46 -15.89 31.57
C TYR A 692 -20.53 -16.38 30.60
N LYS A 693 -20.87 -15.55 29.61
CA LYS A 693 -21.89 -15.86 28.60
C LYS A 693 -21.22 -16.11 27.26
N GLU A 694 -21.40 -17.32 26.71
CA GLU A 694 -20.95 -17.63 25.35
C GLU A 694 -21.71 -16.73 24.36
N ILE A 695 -20.96 -16.00 23.55
CA ILE A 695 -21.47 -15.04 22.56
C ILE A 695 -21.15 -15.46 21.12
N LEU A 696 -20.15 -16.31 20.93
CA LEU A 696 -19.83 -16.94 19.66
C LEU A 696 -19.25 -18.34 19.93
N ASN A 697 -19.61 -19.31 19.09
CA ASN A 697 -19.03 -20.65 19.12
C ASN A 697 -18.92 -21.18 17.69
N SER A 698 -17.71 -21.50 17.25
CA SER A 698 -17.46 -21.97 15.87
C SER A 698 -18.05 -23.35 15.56
N ASP A 699 -18.48 -24.10 16.57
CA ASP A 699 -19.19 -25.38 16.45
C ASP A 699 -20.72 -25.21 16.50
N ALA A 700 -21.25 -23.98 16.51
CA ALA A 700 -22.68 -23.77 16.38
C ALA A 700 -23.22 -24.34 15.06
N ALA A 701 -24.42 -24.93 15.09
CA ALA A 701 -25.02 -25.60 13.94
C ALA A 701 -25.27 -24.65 12.75
N GLU A 702 -25.53 -23.37 13.03
CA GLU A 702 -25.69 -22.32 12.00
C GLU A 702 -24.39 -22.08 11.21
N PHE A 703 -23.23 -22.41 11.78
CA PHE A 703 -21.92 -22.33 11.12
C PHE A 703 -21.42 -23.69 10.62
N GLY A 704 -22.28 -24.71 10.58
CA GLY A 704 -21.91 -26.05 10.10
C GLY A 704 -21.15 -26.90 11.12
N GLY A 705 -21.22 -26.56 12.41
CA GLY A 705 -20.69 -27.39 13.50
C GLY A 705 -21.67 -28.43 14.02
N SER A 706 -21.24 -29.21 15.02
CA SER A 706 -22.04 -30.27 15.65
C SER A 706 -23.13 -29.75 16.60
N GLY A 707 -23.08 -28.46 16.96
CA GLY A 707 -24.01 -27.81 17.87
C GLY A 707 -23.61 -27.92 19.36
N MET A 708 -22.36 -28.27 19.67
CA MET A 708 -21.88 -28.36 21.04
C MET A 708 -21.56 -26.97 21.62
N THR A 709 -22.61 -26.34 22.14
CA THR A 709 -22.57 -24.97 22.69
C THR A 709 -22.78 -24.93 24.21
N ASN A 710 -22.49 -23.76 24.80
CA ASN A 710 -22.68 -23.41 26.20
C ASN A 710 -23.80 -22.37 26.37
N SER A 711 -25.02 -22.72 25.93
CA SER A 711 -26.19 -21.82 25.90
C SER A 711 -26.58 -21.18 27.25
N ARG A 712 -26.24 -21.80 28.38
CA ARG A 712 -26.49 -21.24 29.72
C ARG A 712 -25.27 -20.47 30.21
N VAL A 713 -25.51 -19.25 30.69
CA VAL A 713 -24.51 -18.43 31.38
C VAL A 713 -23.83 -19.24 32.49
N LYS A 714 -22.50 -19.26 32.48
CA LYS A 714 -21.68 -19.94 33.47
C LYS A 714 -21.36 -18.98 34.60
N ASN A 715 -21.70 -19.36 35.83
CA ASN A 715 -21.25 -18.63 37.01
C ASN A 715 -19.93 -19.25 37.46
N SER A 716 -18.93 -18.42 37.72
CA SER A 716 -17.67 -18.87 38.29
C SER A 716 -17.89 -19.54 39.65
N LYS A 717 -17.06 -20.52 39.96
CA LYS A 717 -16.96 -21.11 41.30
C LYS A 717 -15.60 -20.73 41.88
N ALA A 718 -15.53 -20.47 43.18
CA ALA A 718 -14.29 -20.29 43.94
C ALA A 718 -13.57 -21.64 44.09
N ILE A 719 -13.06 -22.14 42.97
CA ILE A 719 -12.31 -23.38 42.81
C ILE A 719 -11.09 -22.99 42.00
N GLU A 720 -9.92 -23.12 42.61
CA GLU A 720 -8.64 -22.79 41.98
C GLU A 720 -8.38 -23.70 40.77
N TRP A 721 -8.01 -23.08 39.65
CA TRP A 721 -7.63 -23.77 38.41
C TRP A 721 -6.81 -22.82 37.53
N ASP A 722 -5.87 -23.34 36.73
CA ASP A 722 -4.93 -22.53 35.92
C ASP A 722 -4.29 -21.38 36.72
N GLU A 723 -3.92 -21.63 37.99
CA GLU A 723 -3.35 -20.63 38.92
C GLU A 723 -4.27 -19.42 39.24
N LEU A 724 -5.57 -19.52 38.94
CA LEU A 724 -6.58 -18.51 39.22
C LEU A 724 -7.56 -18.99 40.28
N GLU A 725 -8.00 -18.09 41.17
CA GLU A 725 -8.85 -18.41 42.32
C GLU A 725 -10.25 -18.93 41.95
N ASN A 726 -10.70 -18.66 40.72
CA ASN A 726 -12.03 -19.00 40.24
C ASN A 726 -11.95 -19.79 38.94
N SER A 727 -12.94 -20.66 38.72
CA SER A 727 -13.04 -21.46 37.49
C SER A 727 -14.49 -21.63 37.02
N ILE A 728 -14.65 -21.95 35.74
CA ILE A 728 -15.92 -22.38 35.12
C ILE A 728 -15.78 -23.79 34.55
N GLU A 729 -16.93 -24.44 34.30
CA GLU A 729 -16.99 -25.73 33.60
C GLU A 729 -17.83 -25.58 32.32
N ILE A 730 -17.22 -25.89 31.19
CA ILE A 730 -17.79 -25.71 29.86
C ILE A 730 -17.69 -27.00 29.04
N ARG A 731 -18.47 -27.04 27.97
CA ARG A 731 -18.32 -28.02 26.89
C ARG A 731 -17.43 -27.38 25.82
N VAL A 732 -16.47 -28.14 25.30
CA VAL A 732 -15.58 -27.69 24.22
C VAL A 732 -15.62 -28.75 23.12
N ALA A 733 -16.08 -28.34 21.94
CA ALA A 733 -16.08 -29.18 20.76
C ALA A 733 -14.65 -29.44 20.26
N PRO A 734 -14.41 -30.53 19.52
CA PRO A 734 -13.17 -30.68 18.75
C PRO A 734 -13.08 -29.55 17.73
N MET A 735 -11.87 -29.11 17.38
CA MET A 735 -11.64 -28.05 16.39
C MET A 735 -12.64 -26.91 16.55
N SER A 736 -12.56 -26.20 17.68
CA SER A 736 -13.50 -25.13 17.96
C SER A 736 -12.89 -23.92 18.66
N CYS A 737 -13.51 -22.77 18.45
CA CYS A 737 -13.25 -21.54 19.17
C CYS A 737 -14.55 -21.06 19.84
N CYS A 738 -14.51 -20.95 21.16
CA CYS A 738 -15.59 -20.41 21.97
C CYS A 738 -15.19 -19.02 22.49
N VAL A 739 -16.10 -18.05 22.37
CA VAL A 739 -15.90 -16.69 22.88
C VAL A 739 -16.96 -16.38 23.92
N PHE A 740 -16.53 -15.91 25.10
CA PHE A 740 -17.40 -15.53 26.20
C PHE A 740 -17.27 -14.05 26.52
N SER A 741 -18.41 -13.36 26.66
CA SER A 741 -18.45 -12.07 27.38
C SER A 741 -18.38 -12.33 28.88
N CYS A 742 -17.54 -11.56 29.57
CA CYS A 742 -17.24 -11.76 30.98
C CYS A 742 -17.74 -10.57 31.82
N THR A 743 -18.63 -10.82 32.78
CA THR A 743 -19.15 -9.79 33.68
C THR A 743 -18.71 -10.10 35.12
N PRO A 744 -17.88 -9.25 35.75
CA PRO A 744 -17.50 -9.42 37.15
C PRO A 744 -18.72 -9.46 38.08
N ALA A 745 -18.63 -10.22 39.17
CA ALA A 745 -19.61 -10.16 40.25
C ALA A 745 -19.52 -8.80 40.95
N GLU A 746 -20.66 -8.21 41.31
CA GLU A 746 -20.67 -7.00 42.12
C GLU A 746 -19.98 -7.28 43.46
N GLU A 747 -19.04 -6.43 43.87
CA GLU A 747 -18.43 -6.53 45.19
C GLU A 747 -19.54 -6.45 46.26
N GLU A 748 -19.77 -7.54 47.01
CA GLU A 748 -20.58 -7.46 48.23
C GLU A 748 -19.86 -6.49 49.18
N LYS A 749 -20.40 -5.27 49.33
CA LYS A 749 -20.02 -4.38 50.44
C LYS A 749 -20.08 -5.21 51.72
N PRO A 750 -19.01 -5.26 52.53
CA PRO A 750 -18.96 -6.15 53.67
C PRO A 750 -20.15 -5.86 54.57
N LYS A 751 -21.03 -6.86 54.72
CA LYS A 751 -22.13 -6.83 55.69
C LYS A 751 -21.50 -6.55 57.05
N LYS A 752 -21.77 -5.37 57.61
CA LYS A 752 -21.44 -5.06 59.01
C LYS A 752 -21.98 -6.20 59.86
N GLU A 753 -21.09 -7.00 60.43
CA GLU A 753 -21.44 -8.02 61.41
C GLU A 753 -22.27 -7.36 62.52
N LYS A 754 -23.52 -7.80 62.66
CA LYS A 754 -24.31 -7.52 63.86
C LYS A 754 -23.59 -8.18 65.03
N LYS A 755 -22.83 -7.38 65.80
CA LYS A 755 -22.38 -7.79 67.13
C LYS A 755 -23.60 -8.13 67.98
N GLY A 756 -23.79 -9.42 68.24
CA GLY A 756 -24.73 -9.91 69.24
C GLY A 756 -24.31 -9.38 70.61
N THR A 757 -25.18 -8.59 71.21
CA THR A 757 -25.03 -8.04 72.55
C THR A 757 -25.24 -9.17 73.57
N LYS A 758 -24.17 -9.65 74.20
CA LYS A 758 -24.26 -10.32 75.51
C LYS A 758 -24.35 -9.22 76.57
N THR A 759 -25.49 -9.16 77.24
CA THR A 759 -25.77 -8.32 78.40
C THR A 759 -24.98 -8.79 79.61
N PHE A 760 -24.17 -7.91 80.18
CA PHE A 760 -23.85 -7.92 81.62
C PHE A 760 -24.37 -6.61 82.21
N ALA A 761 -25.25 -6.75 83.19
CA ALA A 761 -25.73 -5.66 84.02
C ALA A 761 -24.65 -5.30 85.04
N ALA A 762 -24.43 -4.01 85.28
CA ALA A 762 -24.78 -3.37 86.56
C ALA A 762 -24.25 -1.92 86.66
N VAL A 763 -25.07 -1.11 87.33
CA VAL A 763 -24.78 0.12 88.11
C VAL A 763 -24.82 1.49 87.39
N LYS A 764 -26.00 2.11 87.52
CA LYS A 764 -26.36 3.46 88.01
C LYS A 764 -25.49 4.68 87.64
N THR A 765 -26.08 5.53 86.78
CA THR A 765 -26.41 6.99 86.87
C THR A 765 -25.88 7.83 88.07
N PRO A 766 -25.80 9.19 87.99
CA PRO A 766 -26.57 10.11 87.10
C PRO A 766 -25.83 11.35 86.50
N GLU A 767 -26.53 12.03 85.57
CA GLU A 767 -26.68 13.50 85.33
C GLU A 767 -25.41 14.39 85.28
N ASP A 768 -25.25 15.40 84.41
CA ASP A 768 -26.21 16.37 83.89
C ASP A 768 -25.60 17.18 82.72
N SER A 769 -26.49 17.89 81.98
CA SER A 769 -26.39 19.17 81.23
C SER A 769 -25.02 19.76 80.84
N GLY A 770 -24.79 20.42 79.70
CA GLY A 770 -25.61 21.00 78.64
C GLY A 770 -24.78 22.08 77.91
N THR A 771 -24.93 22.17 76.59
CA THR A 771 -24.77 23.34 75.68
C THR A 771 -23.42 24.06 75.44
N SER A 772 -22.93 23.91 74.19
CA SER A 772 -22.54 24.95 73.18
C SER A 772 -21.22 25.72 73.39
N GLU A 773 -20.30 25.99 72.45
CA GLU A 773 -20.37 26.27 71.00
C GLU A 773 -19.04 25.93 70.26
N LYS A 774 -19.17 25.70 68.94
CA LYS A 774 -18.30 26.01 67.77
C LYS A 774 -16.76 26.09 67.87
N LYS A 775 -16.17 25.37 66.90
CA LYS A 775 -15.12 25.73 65.91
C LYS A 775 -13.72 25.09 66.01
N ASP A 776 -13.37 24.57 64.84
CA ASP A 776 -12.07 24.38 64.19
C ASP A 776 -11.07 23.28 64.59
N THR A 777 -11.15 22.26 63.74
CA THR A 777 -10.16 21.36 63.14
C THR A 777 -8.64 21.61 63.26
N SER A 778 -8.00 20.48 63.58
CA SER A 778 -6.79 19.91 62.97
C SER A 778 -5.42 20.21 63.61
N ALA A 779 -5.04 19.31 64.52
CA ALA A 779 -3.64 18.97 64.79
C ALA A 779 -3.28 17.66 64.07
N ARG A 780 -2.05 17.64 63.57
CA ARG A 780 -1.43 16.75 62.59
C ARG A 780 -0.40 15.90 63.31
N THR A 781 -0.39 14.57 63.13
CA THR A 781 0.85 13.77 63.24
C THR A 781 0.75 12.37 62.63
N THR A 782 1.84 12.02 61.93
CA THR A 782 2.47 10.69 61.77
C THR A 782 1.84 9.61 60.87
N LYS A 783 2.25 9.60 59.59
CA LYS A 783 2.58 8.41 58.78
C LYS A 783 3.30 8.84 57.49
N GLY A 784 4.64 8.81 57.49
CA GLY A 784 5.43 9.26 56.33
C GLY A 784 6.77 8.56 56.13
N ARG A 785 7.09 7.51 56.89
CA ARG A 785 8.44 6.90 56.88
C ARG A 785 8.53 5.55 56.17
N THR A 786 7.42 4.90 55.85
CA THR A 786 7.40 3.52 55.31
C THR A 786 7.26 3.41 53.79
N VAL A 787 6.95 4.50 53.07
CA VAL A 787 6.76 4.47 51.61
C VAL A 787 8.08 4.65 50.86
N LYS A 788 9.00 5.47 51.40
CA LYS A 788 10.26 5.82 50.73
C LYS A 788 11.25 4.64 50.66
N GLU A 789 11.33 3.83 51.71
CA GLU A 789 12.17 2.62 51.74
C GLU A 789 11.66 1.50 50.81
N ARG A 790 10.35 1.45 50.56
CA ARG A 790 9.75 0.44 49.68
C ARG A 790 9.99 0.76 48.20
N MET A 791 10.01 2.04 47.83
CA MET A 791 10.32 2.46 46.46
C MET A 791 11.80 2.31 46.09
N GLN A 792 12.70 2.52 47.05
CA GLN A 792 14.14 2.35 46.83
C GLN A 792 14.52 0.88 46.59
N LYS A 793 13.94 -0.05 47.36
CA LYS A 793 14.12 -1.50 47.14
C LYS A 793 13.53 -2.00 45.81
N LEU A 794 12.50 -1.36 45.29
CA LEU A 794 11.92 -1.68 43.98
C LEU A 794 12.80 -1.19 42.82
N ALA A 795 13.43 -0.03 42.97
CA ALA A 795 14.37 0.50 41.97
C ALA A 795 15.65 -0.35 41.88
N GLU A 796 16.23 -0.72 43.02
CA GLU A 796 17.44 -1.57 43.06
C GLU A 796 17.19 -2.95 42.44
N LYS A 797 16.00 -3.54 42.66
CA LYS A 797 15.63 -4.83 42.07
C LYS A 797 15.41 -4.75 40.55
N LYS A 798 14.98 -3.59 40.04
CA LYS A 798 14.78 -3.34 38.61
C LYS A 798 16.12 -3.20 37.88
N ASP A 799 17.09 -2.53 38.50
CA ASP A 799 18.47 -2.43 37.98
C ASP A 799 19.20 -3.77 37.99
N GLU A 800 18.97 -4.61 39.00
CA GLU A 800 19.54 -5.96 39.07
C GLU A 800 18.99 -6.89 37.99
N LEU A 801 17.68 -6.78 37.68
CA LEU A 801 17.03 -7.51 36.58
C LEU A 801 17.51 -7.03 35.21
N GLY A 802 17.71 -5.71 35.04
CA GLY A 802 18.27 -5.14 33.81
C GLY A 802 19.70 -5.63 33.53
N LYS A 803 20.55 -5.71 34.56
CA LYS A 803 21.92 -6.25 34.43
C LYS A 803 21.95 -7.74 34.10
N LYS A 804 21.03 -8.53 34.67
CA LYS A 804 20.90 -9.96 34.35
C LYS A 804 20.40 -10.19 32.92
N ALA A 805 19.48 -9.36 32.43
CA ALA A 805 19.01 -9.41 31.05
C ALA A 805 20.16 -9.09 30.07
N ALA A 806 20.94 -8.03 30.34
CA ALA A 806 22.09 -7.66 29.52
C ALA A 806 23.17 -8.77 29.46
N GLN A 807 23.50 -9.39 30.60
CA GLN A 807 24.43 -10.53 30.63
C GLN A 807 23.92 -11.75 29.87
N THR A 808 22.60 -11.97 29.85
CA THR A 808 21.99 -13.09 29.12
C THR A 808 22.09 -12.86 27.61
N VAL A 809 21.83 -11.64 27.14
CA VAL A 809 21.98 -11.26 25.72
C VAL A 809 23.44 -11.40 25.27
N GLU A 810 24.39 -10.94 26.07
CA GLU A 810 25.82 -11.03 25.78
C GLU A 810 26.30 -12.49 25.73
N THR A 811 25.75 -13.36 26.59
CA THR A 811 26.04 -14.80 26.60
C THR A 811 25.48 -15.50 25.36
N VAL A 812 24.27 -15.13 24.92
CA VAL A 812 23.65 -15.68 23.70
C VAL A 812 24.43 -15.27 22.44
N GLN A 813 24.89 -14.03 22.37
CA GLN A 813 25.74 -13.56 21.27
C GLN A 813 27.11 -14.26 21.22
N LYS A 814 27.70 -14.56 22.39
CA LYS A 814 28.94 -15.35 22.50
C LYS A 814 28.76 -16.79 22.05
N LEU A 815 27.64 -17.42 22.43
CA LEU A 815 27.31 -18.78 22.02
C LEU A 815 27.01 -18.86 20.51
N ALA A 816 26.40 -17.83 19.92
CA ALA A 816 26.15 -17.75 18.49
C ALA A 816 27.45 -17.61 17.69
N SER A 817 28.37 -16.75 18.14
CA SER A 817 29.68 -16.55 17.49
C SER A 817 30.58 -17.79 17.58
N GLU A 818 30.63 -18.48 18.73
CA GLU A 818 31.37 -19.75 18.87
C GLU A 818 30.78 -20.88 18.00
N LYS A 819 29.47 -20.85 17.70
CA LYS A 819 28.81 -21.82 16.81
C LYS A 819 29.17 -21.58 15.35
N VAL A 820 29.30 -20.31 14.94
CA VAL A 820 29.74 -19.90 13.60
C VAL A 820 31.22 -20.23 13.37
N GLU A 821 32.06 -20.07 14.39
CA GLU A 821 33.50 -20.39 14.32
C GLU A 821 33.77 -21.93 14.27
N LYS A 822 32.90 -22.73 14.90
CA LYS A 822 32.93 -24.21 14.79
C LYS A 822 32.40 -24.76 13.47
N LEU A 823 31.56 -24.00 12.76
CA LEU A 823 31.06 -24.37 11.43
C LEU A 823 32.07 -24.04 10.32
N THR A 824 32.90 -23.01 10.51
CA THR A 824 33.92 -22.59 9.53
C THR A 824 35.23 -23.40 9.60
N THR A 825 35.44 -24.18 10.65
CA THR A 825 36.69 -24.97 10.85
C THR A 825 36.62 -26.43 10.39
N LYS A 826 35.47 -26.93 9.89
CA LYS A 826 35.37 -28.26 9.27
C LYS A 826 35.51 -28.19 7.75
N LYS A 827 36.76 -28.19 7.26
CA LYS A 827 37.08 -28.56 5.88
C LYS A 827 36.86 -30.08 5.70
N VAL A 828 35.96 -30.46 4.80
CA VAL A 828 35.83 -31.82 4.28
C VAL A 828 36.28 -31.79 2.81
N GLU A 829 37.30 -32.59 2.47
CA GLU A 829 37.76 -32.80 1.10
C GLU A 829 36.71 -33.54 0.25
N PRO A 830 36.59 -33.26 -1.06
CA PRO A 830 35.61 -33.93 -1.91
C PRO A 830 36.15 -35.28 -2.45
N GLU A 831 35.48 -36.38 -2.08
CA GLU A 831 35.60 -37.65 -2.80
C GLU A 831 34.79 -37.62 -4.12
N LYS A 832 35.42 -38.13 -5.18
CA LYS A 832 34.85 -38.28 -6.53
C LYS A 832 33.80 -39.40 -6.56
N LEU A 833 32.61 -39.09 -7.06
CA LEU A 833 31.62 -40.10 -7.49
C LEU A 833 31.24 -39.90 -8.95
N SER A 834 31.31 -41.00 -9.70
CA SER A 834 31.15 -41.10 -11.15
C SER A 834 29.69 -40.97 -11.60
N THR A 835 29.42 -40.13 -12.60
CA THR A 835 28.12 -40.05 -13.30
C THR A 835 28.01 -41.11 -14.39
N LYS A 836 27.02 -42.01 -14.28
CA LYS A 836 26.46 -42.77 -15.42
C LYS A 836 25.33 -41.97 -16.07
N LYS A 837 25.40 -41.83 -17.40
CA LYS A 837 24.35 -41.27 -18.26
C LYS A 837 23.11 -42.18 -18.30
N VAL A 838 21.93 -41.58 -18.28
CA VAL A 838 20.68 -42.19 -18.77
C VAL A 838 20.07 -41.22 -19.80
N GLU A 839 19.77 -41.74 -20.98
CA GLU A 839 19.18 -41.04 -22.13
C GLU A 839 17.67 -40.80 -21.94
N ALA A 840 17.19 -39.70 -22.51
CA ALA A 840 15.77 -39.34 -22.56
C ALA A 840 15.13 -39.81 -23.89
N GLU A 841 14.02 -40.55 -23.79
CA GLU A 841 13.18 -40.93 -24.94
C GLU A 841 12.28 -39.76 -25.39
N LYS A 842 12.19 -39.58 -26.71
CA LYS A 842 11.31 -38.62 -27.39
C LYS A 842 9.96 -39.28 -27.71
N LEU A 843 8.86 -38.64 -27.32
CA LEU A 843 7.50 -38.94 -27.81
C LEU A 843 7.22 -38.19 -29.12
N SER A 844 6.82 -38.93 -30.16
CA SER A 844 6.40 -38.41 -31.46
C SER A 844 4.87 -38.42 -31.60
N THR A 845 4.28 -37.31 -32.05
CA THR A 845 2.87 -37.23 -32.46
C THR A 845 2.74 -37.37 -33.99
N LYS A 846 1.89 -38.31 -34.44
CA LYS A 846 1.53 -38.52 -35.85
C LYS A 846 0.28 -37.71 -36.21
N LYS A 847 0.36 -36.98 -37.32
CA LYS A 847 -0.78 -36.42 -38.07
C LYS A 847 -1.55 -37.53 -38.79
N VAL A 848 -2.87 -37.40 -38.84
CA VAL A 848 -3.77 -38.17 -39.70
C VAL A 848 -4.41 -37.19 -40.70
N GLU A 849 -4.27 -37.45 -41.99
CA GLU A 849 -5.04 -36.81 -43.07
C GLU A 849 -6.31 -37.64 -43.38
N PRO A 850 -7.40 -37.02 -43.84
CA PRO A 850 -8.57 -37.74 -44.32
C PRO A 850 -8.52 -37.94 -45.85
N GLU A 851 -8.91 -39.12 -46.33
CA GLU A 851 -9.27 -39.37 -47.73
C GLU A 851 -10.79 -39.31 -47.91
N LYS A 852 -11.19 -38.53 -48.93
CA LYS A 852 -12.44 -38.50 -49.72
C LYS A 852 -13.77 -38.07 -49.09
#